data_AF-W6UJ17-F1
#
_entry.id   AF-W6UJ17-F1
#
_cell.length_a   1.000
_cell.length_b   1.000
_cell.length_c   1.000
_cell.angle_alpha   90.00
_cell.angle_beta   90.00
_cell.angle_gamma   90.00
#
_symmetry.space_group_name_H-M   'P 1'
#
loop_
_entity.id
_entity.type
_entity.pdbx_description
1 polymer ?
#
loop_
_entity_poly.entity_id
_entity_poly.type
_entity_poly.pdbx_seq_one_letter_code
_entity_poly.pdbx_strand_id
1 'polypeptide(L)'
;MATSIIKLHTFSGAGDSYPPCFILQVDDFYCLLDCGWSENLPRSRIAEVGKWAKRIGAVLISHPSMRHLGLLPILVGKYGLKCPVYSTTPVFRLGQLFCYDEFQSRFLCEDFSLFSLDDVDDAFELFVQVKYSQTINLQGKGRGLSVTPLPSDFNNEKSRHLNGAAFDACIRPRLLIIDVSNALYTHVGRKDRNEALRQLLLKTLRRGGNVLVAVDTAGYCLEIAYMLESLWHSPESGFMAYGLAMLSHVGYSVFDFTKSLVEWMSERILRSFEDQRCNPFHLRHMQLCHTADQLDCVSNPRVILATDAGLRTGFSRLLFVDWADNELNTVVITSRDGDFREAKDLSLLLQQQQPNQPDVSLARRLIGLSRGEEWAHEGLATAAADTLLIPFDFSQRVLVSEESDTGEGEGEKGNSEAGAGRSSVVETTLVHSKGTDAGAGNQFRNFGNSDVFDAIDDLDNNEDDTENDGDEVGTGQAHASSATSGGGTGGSVFFNQPYSLLPSSNGTLTHGRHMACYDIFPGAQVHSGGQFFRSTKRTQPVFPTTERVVQWDEYGEKIDTNVYRMSAEVGGPDGVKKRHQSSATSGGGRNVGSRALSTSSRVEKTTSTRGEKKSRFDIHSASSDQLLNLLVLQNISSSSLTTPGFQMPTNIATKCMTVKMEIPLRCDVSFIDYESRSDGKALRKIITGLRPHEVILVGATRSAIDAMVEHCRSDLQLKDEVIHTPSGLDVVNCTKEGDIYQARMKDSLVTGLRFTKIREYELAWVDADILEAEENANPTNGLEAGADGEASLVTILASDALPVLAPPSGPVVDHPTVFVNEPKLSDMKQLLLNQGLQAEFVSGVLVVDNCVSIKRTETGRMTLEGVISPTYFVVRDILYRQFAIL
;
A
#
# COMPACT_ATOMS: atom_id res chain seq x y z
N MET A 1 31.00 -12.94 -27.06
CA MET A 1 29.55 -13.02 -27.38
C MET A 1 28.85 -13.61 -26.17
N ALA A 2 27.90 -12.88 -25.59
CA ALA A 2 27.07 -13.37 -24.48
C ALA A 2 25.66 -12.81 -24.69
N THR A 3 24.80 -13.60 -25.32
CA THR A 3 23.39 -13.26 -25.52
C THR A 3 22.62 -13.64 -24.26
N SER A 4 22.36 -12.66 -23.38
CA SER A 4 21.66 -12.96 -22.12
C SER A 4 20.26 -13.50 -22.37
N ILE A 5 20.02 -14.72 -21.90
CA ILE A 5 18.77 -15.44 -22.04
C ILE A 5 17.75 -14.84 -21.08
N ILE A 6 16.67 -14.25 -21.60
CA ILE A 6 15.58 -13.68 -20.80
C ILE A 6 14.31 -14.47 -21.09
N LYS A 7 13.76 -15.15 -20.09
CA LYS A 7 12.50 -15.90 -20.20
C LYS A 7 11.61 -15.68 -18.99
N LEU A 8 10.31 -15.44 -19.22
CA LEU A 8 9.30 -15.40 -18.16
C LEU A 8 8.50 -16.71 -18.19
N HIS A 9 8.61 -17.50 -17.13
CA HIS A 9 7.77 -18.68 -16.90
C HIS A 9 6.58 -18.24 -16.06
N THR A 10 5.37 -18.41 -16.57
CA THR A 10 4.15 -17.99 -15.88
C THR A 10 3.49 -19.18 -15.20
N PHE A 11 3.10 -19.06 -13.92
CA PHE A 11 2.42 -20.14 -13.20
C PHE A 11 0.96 -19.79 -12.86
N SER A 12 0.68 -18.52 -12.59
CA SER A 12 -0.65 -17.98 -12.33
C SER A 12 -0.66 -16.45 -12.47
N GLY A 13 -1.84 -15.86 -12.68
CA GLY A 13 -2.03 -14.42 -12.88
C GLY A 13 -1.81 -13.97 -14.33
N ALA A 14 -1.86 -14.90 -15.29
CA ALA A 14 -1.66 -14.64 -16.71
C ALA A 14 -2.78 -15.31 -17.51
N GLY A 15 -3.77 -14.52 -17.96
CA GLY A 15 -4.97 -15.02 -18.63
C GLY A 15 -5.90 -15.87 -17.75
N ASP A 16 -5.60 -15.98 -16.45
CA ASP A 16 -6.40 -16.68 -15.45
C ASP A 16 -6.63 -15.79 -14.21
N SER A 17 -7.76 -15.98 -13.51
CA SER A 17 -8.14 -15.18 -12.34
C SER A 17 -7.35 -15.50 -11.06
N TYR A 18 -6.26 -16.25 -11.19
CA TYR A 18 -5.40 -16.61 -10.07
C TYR A 18 -4.44 -15.46 -9.70
N PRO A 19 -3.86 -15.47 -8.49
CA PRO A 19 -2.87 -14.47 -8.09
C PRO A 19 -1.56 -14.58 -8.90
N PRO A 20 -0.80 -13.48 -9.05
CA PRO A 20 0.49 -13.49 -9.75
C PRO A 20 1.51 -14.44 -9.12
N CYS A 21 2.13 -15.26 -9.96
CA CYS A 21 3.31 -16.05 -9.62
C CYS A 21 4.11 -16.33 -10.91
N PHE A 22 5.31 -15.74 -11.01
CA PHE A 22 6.14 -15.84 -12.22
C PHE A 22 7.59 -16.15 -11.88
N ILE A 23 8.32 -16.86 -12.74
CA ILE A 23 9.78 -16.98 -12.64
C ILE A 23 10.41 -16.27 -13.82
N LEU A 24 11.17 -15.21 -13.55
CA LEU A 24 12.05 -14.57 -14.50
C LEU A 24 13.39 -15.28 -14.50
N GLN A 25 13.69 -15.96 -15.60
CA GLN A 25 15.02 -16.48 -15.90
C GLN A 25 15.86 -15.39 -16.56
N VAL A 26 17.05 -15.14 -16.02
CA VAL A 26 18.11 -14.35 -16.65
C VAL A 26 19.36 -15.24 -16.69
N ASP A 27 19.75 -15.70 -17.87
CA ASP A 27 20.79 -16.71 -18.07
C ASP A 27 20.54 -17.98 -17.22
N ASP A 28 21.48 -18.34 -16.35
CA ASP A 28 21.35 -19.47 -15.41
C ASP A 28 20.76 -19.06 -14.04
N PHE A 29 20.33 -17.81 -13.89
CA PHE A 29 19.70 -17.28 -12.68
C PHE A 29 18.17 -17.30 -12.80
N TYR A 30 17.50 -17.71 -11.72
CA TYR A 30 16.04 -17.79 -11.65
C TYR A 30 15.55 -16.91 -10.50
N CYS A 31 14.74 -15.90 -10.82
CA CYS A 31 14.15 -14.97 -9.88
C CYS A 31 12.63 -15.22 -9.81
N LEU A 32 12.09 -15.50 -8.63
CA LEU A 32 10.65 -15.62 -8.42
C LEU A 32 10.06 -14.20 -8.23
N LEU A 33 9.14 -13.81 -9.10
CA LEU A 33 8.44 -12.52 -9.09
C LEU A 33 7.02 -12.74 -8.57
N ASP A 34 6.82 -12.37 -7.30
CA ASP A 34 5.63 -12.70 -6.49
C ASP A 34 5.32 -14.22 -6.43
N CYS A 35 4.57 -14.60 -5.39
CA CYS A 35 4.10 -15.96 -5.16
C CYS A 35 2.75 -15.92 -4.45
N GLY A 36 1.75 -15.37 -5.14
CA GLY A 36 0.40 -15.21 -4.59
C GLY A 36 -0.37 -16.51 -4.44
N TRP A 37 -1.23 -16.57 -3.42
CA TRP A 37 -2.13 -17.69 -3.16
C TRP A 37 -3.60 -17.25 -3.09
N SER A 38 -4.50 -18.16 -3.48
CA SER A 38 -5.95 -18.08 -3.28
C SER A 38 -6.55 -19.48 -3.19
N GLU A 39 -7.74 -19.60 -2.60
CA GLU A 39 -8.45 -20.88 -2.38
C GLU A 39 -8.65 -21.68 -3.68
N ASN A 40 -8.99 -20.98 -4.75
CA ASN A 40 -9.27 -21.58 -6.06
C ASN A 40 -8.00 -22.06 -6.79
N LEU A 41 -6.79 -21.72 -6.32
CA LEU A 41 -5.54 -22.09 -6.99
C LEU A 41 -5.32 -23.62 -6.90
N PRO A 42 -5.31 -24.36 -8.03
CA PRO A 42 -5.20 -25.81 -8.00
C PRO A 42 -3.88 -26.28 -7.39
N ARG A 43 -3.94 -27.32 -6.55
CA ARG A 43 -2.73 -27.94 -5.93
C ARG A 43 -1.68 -28.39 -6.97
N SER A 44 -2.09 -28.67 -8.21
CA SER A 44 -1.18 -28.92 -9.34
C SER A 44 -0.31 -27.71 -9.69
N ARG A 45 -0.88 -26.49 -9.76
CA ARG A 45 -0.12 -25.25 -10.02
C ARG A 45 0.90 -24.98 -8.90
N ILE A 46 0.51 -25.19 -7.64
CA ILE A 46 1.40 -25.10 -6.48
C ILE A 46 2.57 -26.10 -6.61
N ALA A 47 2.28 -27.34 -7.00
CA ALA A 47 3.31 -28.37 -7.20
C ALA A 47 4.24 -28.06 -8.38
N GLU A 48 3.75 -27.42 -9.47
CA GLU A 48 4.61 -26.96 -10.56
C GLU A 48 5.63 -25.91 -10.10
N VAL A 49 5.20 -24.87 -9.36
CA VAL A 49 6.11 -23.87 -8.76
C VAL A 49 7.10 -24.54 -7.81
N GLY A 50 6.62 -25.48 -6.99
CA GLY A 50 7.42 -26.22 -6.02
C GLY A 50 8.60 -27.01 -6.63
N LYS A 51 8.50 -27.46 -7.89
CA LYS A 51 9.63 -28.10 -8.61
C LYS A 51 10.81 -27.15 -8.82
N TRP A 52 10.58 -25.84 -8.84
CA TRP A 52 11.61 -24.81 -9.05
C TRP A 52 12.22 -24.29 -7.75
N ALA A 53 11.63 -24.56 -6.58
CA ALA A 53 12.06 -24.03 -5.28
C ALA A 53 13.59 -24.12 -5.03
N LYS A 54 14.21 -25.25 -5.41
CA LYS A 54 15.66 -25.49 -5.22
C LYS A 54 16.56 -24.85 -6.29
N ARG A 55 15.99 -24.26 -7.35
CA ARG A 55 16.69 -23.59 -8.46
C ARG A 55 16.61 -22.07 -8.38
N ILE A 56 15.62 -21.53 -7.66
CA ILE A 56 15.41 -20.10 -7.48
C ILE A 56 16.57 -19.52 -6.66
N GLY A 57 17.17 -18.43 -7.16
CA GLY A 57 18.30 -17.75 -6.55
C GLY A 57 17.92 -16.50 -5.74
N ALA A 58 16.74 -15.93 -6.00
CA ALA A 58 16.13 -14.85 -5.22
C ALA A 58 14.60 -14.86 -5.41
N VAL A 59 13.88 -14.33 -4.43
CA VAL A 59 12.46 -13.97 -4.55
C VAL A 59 12.32 -12.45 -4.45
N LEU A 60 11.47 -11.84 -5.27
CA LEU A 60 11.04 -10.45 -5.14
C LEU A 60 9.54 -10.45 -4.81
N ILE A 61 9.15 -9.81 -3.71
CA ILE A 61 7.75 -9.64 -3.31
C ILE A 61 7.37 -8.16 -3.43
N SER A 62 6.26 -7.87 -4.10
CA SER A 62 5.80 -6.51 -4.41
C SER A 62 4.90 -5.90 -3.33
N HIS A 63 4.00 -6.69 -2.73
CA HIS A 63 2.95 -6.21 -1.80
C HIS A 63 2.75 -7.19 -0.62
N PRO A 64 2.23 -6.74 0.53
CA PRO A 64 2.07 -7.58 1.73
C PRO A 64 0.92 -8.60 1.67
N SER A 65 0.00 -8.51 0.71
CA SER A 65 -1.23 -9.30 0.72
C SER A 65 -1.01 -10.76 0.26
N MET A 66 -1.93 -11.64 0.67
CA MET A 66 -1.98 -13.06 0.26
C MET A 66 -1.83 -13.27 -1.25
N ARG A 67 -2.36 -12.33 -2.05
CA ARG A 67 -2.25 -12.33 -3.52
C ARG A 67 -0.84 -12.12 -4.08
N HIS A 68 0.16 -11.84 -3.25
CA HIS A 68 1.55 -11.63 -3.69
C HIS A 68 2.58 -12.47 -2.91
N LEU A 69 2.29 -12.88 -1.67
CA LEU A 69 3.20 -13.71 -0.86
C LEU A 69 2.61 -14.98 -0.24
N GLY A 70 1.33 -15.29 -0.46
CA GLY A 70 0.64 -16.38 0.25
C GLY A 70 1.17 -17.80 -0.02
N LEU A 71 1.91 -18.03 -1.10
CA LEU A 71 2.62 -19.31 -1.33
C LEU A 71 3.96 -19.39 -0.60
N LEU A 72 4.52 -18.28 -0.10
CA LEU A 72 5.88 -18.25 0.44
C LEU A 72 6.08 -19.24 1.61
N PRO A 73 5.19 -19.32 2.63
CA PRO A 73 5.31 -20.33 3.69
C PRO A 73 5.29 -21.76 3.14
N ILE A 74 4.46 -22.02 2.12
CA ILE A 74 4.34 -23.33 1.47
C ILE A 74 5.63 -23.69 0.72
N LEU A 75 6.23 -22.74 0.00
CA LEU A 75 7.46 -22.95 -0.77
C LEU A 75 8.68 -23.17 0.13
N VAL A 76 8.75 -22.49 1.28
CA VAL A 76 9.82 -22.65 2.28
C VAL A 76 9.64 -23.99 3.01
N GLY A 77 8.55 -24.16 3.76
CA GLY A 77 8.34 -25.33 4.61
C GLY A 77 8.24 -26.66 3.86
N LYS A 78 7.47 -26.72 2.76
CA LYS A 78 7.20 -27.99 2.05
C LYS A 78 8.10 -28.25 0.86
N TYR A 79 8.54 -27.22 0.13
CA TYR A 79 9.37 -27.39 -1.07
C TYR A 79 10.87 -27.07 -0.84
N GLY A 80 11.23 -26.51 0.32
CA GLY A 80 12.62 -26.26 0.71
C GLY A 80 13.28 -25.12 -0.05
N LEU A 81 12.52 -24.05 -0.33
CA LEU A 81 13.06 -22.76 -0.77
C LEU A 81 13.96 -22.18 0.34
N LYS A 82 15.17 -21.70 -0.03
CA LYS A 82 16.18 -21.19 0.92
C LYS A 82 16.92 -19.94 0.43
N CYS A 83 16.48 -19.34 -0.67
CA CYS A 83 17.10 -18.15 -1.24
C CYS A 83 16.62 -16.88 -0.52
N PRO A 84 17.38 -15.76 -0.58
CA PRO A 84 16.94 -14.49 -0.01
C PRO A 84 15.66 -13.97 -0.68
N VAL A 85 14.76 -13.46 0.14
CA VAL A 85 13.51 -12.81 -0.27
C VAL A 85 13.67 -11.30 -0.13
N TYR A 86 13.72 -10.57 -1.23
CA TYR A 86 13.88 -9.12 -1.21
C TYR A 86 12.51 -8.44 -1.23
N SER A 87 12.24 -7.59 -0.24
CA SER A 87 11.06 -6.74 -0.22
C SER A 87 11.20 -5.56 0.75
N THR A 88 10.29 -4.60 0.69
CA THR A 88 10.36 -3.39 1.53
C THR A 88 9.96 -3.67 2.98
N THR A 89 10.39 -2.83 3.91
CA THR A 89 10.06 -3.01 5.34
C THR A 89 8.54 -3.06 5.63
N PRO A 90 7.67 -2.25 4.98
CA PRO A 90 6.22 -2.41 5.10
C PRO A 90 5.73 -3.77 4.60
N VAL A 91 6.23 -4.25 3.46
CA VAL A 91 5.82 -5.55 2.90
C VAL A 91 6.23 -6.70 3.82
N PHE A 92 7.45 -6.64 4.39
CA PHE A 92 7.91 -7.59 5.39
C PHE A 92 7.04 -7.57 6.66
N ARG A 93 6.87 -6.41 7.30
CA ARG A 93 6.15 -6.31 8.59
C ARG A 93 4.66 -6.60 8.46
N LEU A 94 4.00 -6.02 7.47
CA LEU A 94 2.56 -6.18 7.29
C LEU A 94 2.23 -7.53 6.63
N GLY A 95 3.12 -8.04 5.77
CA GLY A 95 2.98 -9.36 5.15
C GLY A 95 2.97 -10.51 6.15
N GLN A 96 3.82 -10.45 7.18
CA GLN A 96 3.80 -11.44 8.27
C GLN A 96 2.44 -11.44 8.99
N LEU A 97 1.85 -10.25 9.19
CA LEU A 97 0.53 -10.11 9.82
C LEU A 97 -0.61 -10.61 8.91
N PHE A 98 -0.55 -10.41 7.59
CA PHE A 98 -1.46 -11.07 6.65
C PHE A 98 -1.38 -12.60 6.77
N CYS A 99 -0.17 -13.17 6.87
CA CYS A 99 0.02 -14.61 7.08
C CYS A 99 -0.59 -15.14 8.38
N TYR A 100 -0.44 -14.40 9.49
CA TYR A 100 -1.05 -14.76 10.76
C TYR A 100 -2.58 -14.62 10.78
N ASP A 101 -3.13 -13.53 10.23
CA ASP A 101 -4.58 -13.26 10.21
C ASP A 101 -5.32 -14.30 9.36
N GLU A 102 -4.78 -14.66 8.18
CA GLU A 102 -5.31 -15.71 7.30
C GLU A 102 -5.22 -17.09 7.97
N PHE A 103 -4.09 -17.44 8.58
CA PHE A 103 -3.94 -18.72 9.29
C PHE A 103 -4.95 -18.84 10.43
N GLN A 104 -5.09 -17.81 11.28
CA GLN A 104 -6.02 -17.84 12.41
C GLN A 104 -7.47 -17.86 11.94
N SER A 105 -7.82 -17.04 10.93
CA SER A 105 -9.16 -17.00 10.32
C SER A 105 -9.58 -18.36 9.76
N ARG A 106 -8.65 -19.08 9.09
CA ARG A 106 -8.89 -20.42 8.56
C ARG A 106 -8.90 -21.49 9.63
N PHE A 107 -7.94 -21.48 10.55
CA PHE A 107 -7.88 -22.45 11.64
C PHE A 107 -9.20 -22.50 12.43
N LEU A 108 -9.89 -21.37 12.58
CA LEU A 108 -11.19 -21.29 13.27
C LEU A 108 -12.38 -21.84 12.47
N CYS A 109 -12.31 -21.99 11.15
CA CYS A 109 -13.41 -22.48 10.32
C CYS A 109 -13.14 -23.82 9.62
N GLU A 110 -11.87 -24.18 9.37
CA GLU A 110 -11.45 -25.40 8.67
C GLU A 110 -10.23 -26.07 9.33
N ASP A 111 -10.02 -27.36 9.04
CA ASP A 111 -8.79 -28.08 9.44
C ASP A 111 -7.65 -27.73 8.45
N PHE A 112 -7.19 -26.48 8.59
CA PHE A 112 -6.20 -25.87 7.72
C PHE A 112 -4.84 -26.58 7.80
N SER A 113 -4.34 -27.06 6.65
CA SER A 113 -3.10 -27.84 6.56
C SER A 113 -2.17 -27.38 5.42
N LEU A 114 -2.40 -26.19 4.84
CA LEU A 114 -1.55 -25.67 3.75
C LEU A 114 -0.18 -25.18 4.26
N PHE A 115 -0.16 -24.47 5.39
CA PHE A 115 1.04 -24.07 6.12
C PHE A 115 0.70 -23.90 7.61
N SER A 116 1.72 -23.89 8.47
CA SER A 116 1.67 -23.63 9.91
C SER A 116 2.24 -22.24 10.25
N LEU A 117 2.10 -21.80 11.49
CA LEU A 117 2.75 -20.56 11.96
C LEU A 117 4.29 -20.67 11.91
N ASP A 118 4.84 -21.86 12.20
CA ASP A 118 6.28 -22.11 12.10
C ASP A 118 6.77 -21.97 10.64
N ASP A 119 5.99 -22.45 9.65
CA ASP A 119 6.29 -22.25 8.22
C ASP A 119 6.24 -20.75 7.81
N VAL A 120 5.46 -19.92 8.51
CA VAL A 120 5.44 -18.46 8.31
C VAL A 120 6.71 -17.86 8.88
N ASP A 121 7.09 -18.19 10.11
CA ASP A 121 8.30 -17.65 10.73
C ASP A 121 9.57 -18.04 9.94
N ASP A 122 9.74 -19.32 9.58
CA ASP A 122 10.81 -19.82 8.72
C ASP A 122 10.88 -19.06 7.37
N ALA A 123 9.72 -18.69 6.80
CA ALA A 123 9.67 -17.96 5.54
C ALA A 123 10.04 -16.48 5.69
N PHE A 124 9.67 -15.86 6.81
CA PHE A 124 9.97 -14.45 7.08
C PHE A 124 11.43 -14.25 7.58
N GLU A 125 12.09 -15.28 8.12
CA GLU A 125 13.55 -15.25 8.38
C GLU A 125 14.40 -15.06 7.10
N LEU A 126 13.89 -15.44 5.92
CA LEU A 126 14.61 -15.30 4.65
C LEU A 126 14.57 -13.86 4.07
N PHE A 127 13.88 -12.91 4.71
CA PHE A 127 13.71 -11.57 4.16
C PHE A 127 14.94 -10.67 4.31
N VAL A 128 15.37 -10.13 3.17
CA VAL A 128 16.28 -8.98 3.08
C VAL A 128 15.43 -7.74 2.86
N GLN A 129 15.35 -6.89 3.88
CA GLN A 129 14.57 -5.64 3.83
C GLN A 129 15.29 -4.56 3.01
N VAL A 130 14.55 -3.88 2.14
CA VAL A 130 15.10 -2.90 1.17
C VAL A 130 14.33 -1.58 1.22
N LYS A 131 14.99 -0.43 1.03
CA LYS A 131 14.32 0.88 0.90
C LYS A 131 13.99 1.21 -0.55
N TYR A 132 12.94 2.00 -0.79
CA TYR A 132 12.66 2.51 -2.15
C TYR A 132 13.87 3.24 -2.74
N SER A 133 14.09 3.08 -4.05
CA SER A 133 15.25 3.56 -4.80
C SER A 133 16.62 3.01 -4.34
N GLN A 134 16.67 2.03 -3.42
CA GLN A 134 17.91 1.37 -3.01
C GLN A 134 18.28 0.26 -4.01
N THR A 135 19.23 0.54 -4.91
CA THR A 135 19.78 -0.47 -5.81
C THR A 135 20.61 -1.51 -5.05
N ILE A 136 20.27 -2.79 -5.21
CA ILE A 136 20.91 -3.93 -4.54
C ILE A 136 21.48 -4.88 -5.58
N ASN A 137 22.77 -5.19 -5.44
CA ASN A 137 23.46 -6.15 -6.30
C ASN A 137 23.24 -7.58 -5.79
N LEU A 138 22.68 -8.44 -6.65
CA LEU A 138 22.40 -9.83 -6.30
C LEU A 138 23.71 -10.63 -6.15
N GLN A 139 23.66 -11.63 -5.28
CA GLN A 139 24.83 -12.43 -4.88
C GLN A 139 24.88 -13.79 -5.58
N GLY A 140 26.03 -14.47 -5.51
CA GLY A 140 26.21 -15.80 -6.09
C GLY A 140 26.00 -15.82 -7.61
N LYS A 141 25.08 -16.67 -8.08
CA LYS A 141 24.72 -16.77 -9.51
C LYS A 141 24.05 -15.52 -10.08
N GLY A 142 23.51 -14.64 -9.24
CA GLY A 142 22.92 -13.36 -9.66
C GLY A 142 23.96 -12.22 -9.82
N ARG A 143 25.26 -12.48 -9.60
CA ARG A 143 26.30 -11.45 -9.63
C ARG A 143 26.33 -10.75 -11.00
N GLY A 144 26.12 -9.44 -10.99
CA GLY A 144 25.99 -8.60 -12.19
C GLY A 144 24.57 -8.11 -12.44
N LEU A 145 23.56 -8.77 -11.82
CA LEU A 145 22.20 -8.26 -11.77
C LEU A 145 22.03 -7.33 -10.56
N SER A 146 21.32 -6.24 -10.77
CA SER A 146 20.90 -5.33 -9.71
C SER A 146 19.37 -5.18 -9.70
N VAL A 147 18.81 -4.99 -8.52
CA VAL A 147 17.37 -4.80 -8.30
C VAL A 147 17.18 -3.48 -7.56
N THR A 148 16.31 -2.63 -8.09
CA THR A 148 15.93 -1.36 -7.46
C THR A 148 14.43 -1.37 -7.21
N PRO A 149 13.97 -1.41 -5.95
CA PRO A 149 12.55 -1.34 -5.63
C PRO A 149 12.07 0.09 -5.87
N LEU A 150 11.01 0.26 -6.65
CA LEU A 150 10.38 1.55 -6.87
C LEU A 150 9.06 1.63 -6.09
N PRO A 151 8.60 2.84 -5.70
CA PRO A 151 7.25 3.04 -5.19
C PRO A 151 6.26 2.81 -6.34
N SER A 152 5.96 1.54 -6.58
CA SER A 152 5.03 1.03 -7.57
C SER A 152 3.80 0.45 -6.88
N ASP A 153 3.19 1.25 -6.01
CA ASP A 153 1.77 1.03 -5.74
C ASP A 153 1.05 1.20 -7.08
N PHE A 154 0.25 0.23 -7.50
CA PHE A 154 -0.34 0.31 -8.85
C PHE A 154 -1.30 1.48 -9.01
N ASN A 155 -1.62 2.22 -7.94
CA ASN A 155 -2.36 3.48 -7.99
C ASN A 155 -1.47 4.69 -8.38
N ASN A 156 -1.89 5.41 -9.42
CA ASN A 156 -1.30 6.70 -9.78
C ASN A 156 -1.92 7.89 -9.00
N GLU A 157 -3.10 7.70 -8.40
CA GLU A 157 -3.72 8.69 -7.52
C GLU A 157 -3.07 8.65 -6.13
N LYS A 158 -2.79 9.83 -5.56
CA LYS A 158 -2.36 9.92 -4.16
C LYS A 158 -3.52 9.48 -3.25
N SER A 159 -3.31 8.49 -2.37
CA SER A 159 -4.25 8.20 -1.28
C SER A 159 -4.09 9.24 -0.16
N ARG A 160 -4.76 9.09 0.99
CA ARG A 160 -4.46 9.94 2.15
C ARG A 160 -3.11 9.56 2.74
N HIS A 161 -2.80 8.27 2.82
CA HIS A 161 -1.63 7.75 3.54
C HIS A 161 -0.44 7.34 2.68
N LEU A 162 -0.57 7.22 1.35
CA LEU A 162 0.51 6.89 0.41
C LEU A 162 0.62 7.94 -0.70
N ASN A 163 1.84 8.13 -1.21
CA ASN A 163 2.07 8.87 -2.45
C ASN A 163 1.71 7.97 -3.65
N GLY A 164 1.25 8.57 -4.76
CA GLY A 164 1.07 7.84 -6.01
C GLY A 164 2.42 7.40 -6.62
N ALA A 165 2.40 6.37 -7.46
CA ALA A 165 3.63 5.81 -8.03
C ALA A 165 4.47 6.81 -8.83
N ALA A 166 5.78 6.76 -8.64
CA ALA A 166 6.77 7.57 -9.33
C ALA A 166 7.63 6.71 -10.27
N PHE A 167 7.59 7.02 -11.56
CA PHE A 167 8.27 6.25 -12.61
C PHE A 167 9.54 6.93 -13.16
N ASP A 168 9.96 8.05 -12.57
CA ASP A 168 11.05 8.91 -13.09
C ASP A 168 12.40 8.18 -13.18
N ALA A 169 12.62 7.16 -12.34
CA ALA A 169 13.81 6.32 -12.37
C ALA A 169 13.80 5.23 -13.47
N CYS A 170 12.65 5.00 -14.15
CA CYS A 170 12.45 3.92 -15.11
C CYS A 170 11.91 4.46 -16.45
N ILE A 171 12.70 5.31 -17.12
CA ILE A 171 12.35 5.84 -18.43
C ILE A 171 12.74 4.82 -19.51
N ARG A 172 11.80 4.47 -20.39
CA ARG A 172 12.01 3.62 -21.58
C ARG A 172 12.58 2.22 -21.28
N PRO A 173 11.94 1.42 -20.39
CA PRO A 173 12.43 0.09 -20.05
C PRO A 173 12.52 -0.83 -21.28
N ARG A 174 13.52 -1.70 -21.29
CA ARG A 174 13.69 -2.70 -22.36
C ARG A 174 12.52 -3.70 -22.38
N LEU A 175 12.13 -4.19 -21.22
CA LEU A 175 11.02 -5.12 -21.01
C LEU A 175 10.17 -4.59 -19.86
N LEU A 176 8.86 -4.45 -20.07
CA LEU A 176 7.89 -4.09 -19.04
C LEU A 176 6.93 -5.27 -18.81
N ILE A 177 6.82 -5.73 -17.57
CA ILE A 177 5.80 -6.70 -17.14
C ILE A 177 4.77 -5.91 -16.33
N ILE A 178 3.48 -5.98 -16.69
CA ILE A 178 2.44 -5.17 -16.06
C ILE A 178 1.11 -5.92 -15.93
N ASP A 179 0.49 -5.85 -14.74
CA ASP A 179 -0.88 -6.33 -14.50
C ASP A 179 -1.89 -5.35 -15.10
N VAL A 180 -2.68 -5.83 -16.05
CA VAL A 180 -3.70 -5.04 -16.76
C VAL A 180 -5.12 -5.49 -16.43
N SER A 181 -5.33 -6.22 -15.32
CA SER A 181 -6.65 -6.69 -14.88
C SER A 181 -7.71 -5.58 -14.74
N ASN A 182 -7.28 -4.33 -14.52
CA ASN A 182 -8.15 -3.14 -14.44
C ASN A 182 -8.27 -2.35 -15.76
N ALA A 183 -7.77 -2.83 -16.91
CA ALA A 183 -7.72 -2.05 -18.16
C ALA A 183 -9.09 -1.58 -18.72
N LEU A 184 -10.18 -2.24 -18.32
CA LEU A 184 -11.57 -1.90 -18.64
C LEU A 184 -12.31 -1.21 -17.48
N TYR A 185 -11.70 -1.19 -16.30
CA TYR A 185 -12.31 -0.64 -15.10
C TYR A 185 -12.04 0.86 -14.98
N THR A 186 -13.02 1.61 -14.47
CA THR A 186 -12.90 3.05 -14.17
C THR A 186 -13.23 3.25 -12.70
N HIS A 187 -12.31 3.80 -11.92
CA HIS A 187 -12.56 4.09 -10.51
C HIS A 187 -13.45 5.34 -10.37
N VAL A 188 -14.31 5.34 -9.34
CA VAL A 188 -14.99 6.56 -8.87
C VAL A 188 -13.97 7.42 -8.11
N GLY A 189 -14.05 8.73 -8.30
CA GLY A 189 -13.13 9.70 -7.70
C GLY A 189 -13.11 9.59 -6.17
N ARG A 190 -11.89 9.63 -5.58
CA ARG A 190 -11.67 9.43 -4.14
C ARG A 190 -12.54 10.32 -3.24
N LYS A 191 -12.84 11.56 -3.65
CA LYS A 191 -13.73 12.48 -2.91
C LYS A 191 -15.14 11.90 -2.82
N ASP A 192 -15.68 11.48 -3.95
CA ASP A 192 -17.06 10.99 -4.08
C ASP A 192 -17.24 9.63 -3.41
N ARG A 193 -16.24 8.73 -3.48
CA ARG A 193 -16.28 7.45 -2.74
C ARG A 193 -16.32 7.65 -1.23
N ASN A 194 -15.48 8.56 -0.72
CA ASN A 194 -15.43 8.86 0.71
C ASN A 194 -16.72 9.53 1.18
N GLU A 195 -17.31 10.40 0.36
CA GLU A 195 -18.60 11.03 0.66
C GLU A 195 -19.75 10.01 0.60
N ALA A 196 -19.76 9.11 -0.40
CA ALA A 196 -20.74 8.02 -0.48
C ALA A 196 -20.66 7.09 0.74
N LEU A 197 -19.46 6.71 1.18
CA LEU A 197 -19.29 5.94 2.42
C LEU A 197 -19.77 6.75 3.64
N ARG A 198 -19.38 8.02 3.79
CA ARG A 198 -19.82 8.89 4.90
C ARG A 198 -21.36 9.00 4.98
N GLN A 199 -22.02 9.21 3.84
CA GLN A 199 -23.48 9.29 3.75
C GLN A 199 -24.14 7.96 4.10
N LEU A 200 -23.61 6.84 3.60
CA LEU A 200 -24.11 5.50 3.92
C LEU A 200 -24.01 5.20 5.41
N LEU A 201 -22.87 5.50 6.04
CA LEU A 201 -22.69 5.32 7.48
C LEU A 201 -23.70 6.15 8.29
N LEU A 202 -23.84 7.46 8.00
CA LEU A 202 -24.82 8.29 8.72
C LEU A 202 -26.27 7.85 8.48
N LYS A 203 -26.63 7.45 7.25
CA LYS A 203 -27.96 6.90 6.89
C LYS A 203 -28.29 5.70 7.77
N THR A 204 -27.36 4.77 7.96
CA THR A 204 -27.55 3.53 8.71
C THR A 204 -27.57 3.78 10.22
N LEU A 205 -26.59 4.51 10.75
CA LEU A 205 -26.48 4.80 12.19
C LEU A 205 -27.68 5.61 12.71
N ARG A 206 -28.19 6.57 11.93
CA ARG A 206 -29.40 7.35 12.27
C ARG A 206 -30.69 6.52 12.29
N ARG A 207 -30.72 5.37 11.61
CA ARG A 207 -31.81 4.38 11.69
C ARG A 207 -31.68 3.44 12.90
N GLY A 208 -30.61 3.55 13.68
CA GLY A 208 -30.29 2.62 14.77
C GLY A 208 -29.65 1.31 14.32
N GLY A 209 -29.23 1.22 13.05
CA GLY A 209 -28.58 0.03 12.49
C GLY A 209 -27.07 0.06 12.62
N ASN A 210 -26.45 -1.12 12.60
CA ASN A 210 -25.00 -1.26 12.60
C ASN A 210 -24.44 -1.35 11.18
N VAL A 211 -23.18 -0.95 10.99
CA VAL A 211 -22.47 -1.10 9.71
C VAL A 211 -21.29 -2.05 9.86
N LEU A 212 -21.29 -3.11 9.07
CA LEU A 212 -20.13 -3.97 8.84
C LEU A 212 -19.39 -3.47 7.60
N VAL A 213 -18.10 -3.15 7.73
CA VAL A 213 -17.23 -2.85 6.59
C VAL A 213 -16.19 -3.97 6.52
N ALA A 214 -16.32 -4.84 5.51
CA ALA A 214 -15.35 -5.90 5.27
C ALA A 214 -14.08 -5.27 4.68
N VAL A 215 -12.92 -5.50 5.29
CA VAL A 215 -11.63 -4.89 4.92
C VAL A 215 -10.50 -5.92 4.87
N ASP A 216 -9.37 -5.54 4.27
CA ASP A 216 -8.15 -6.34 4.34
C ASP A 216 -7.44 -6.22 5.70
N THR A 217 -6.43 -7.06 5.95
CA THR A 217 -5.73 -7.10 7.25
C THR A 217 -4.91 -5.84 7.53
N ALA A 218 -4.16 -5.33 6.55
CA ALA A 218 -3.16 -4.29 6.79
C ALA A 218 -2.85 -3.36 5.60
N GLY A 219 -3.65 -3.37 4.53
CA GLY A 219 -3.47 -2.48 3.37
C GLY A 219 -4.45 -1.31 3.40
N TYR A 220 -5.52 -1.37 2.60
CA TYR A 220 -6.46 -0.25 2.48
C TYR A 220 -7.37 -0.07 3.71
N CYS A 221 -7.43 -1.05 4.62
CA CYS A 221 -8.00 -0.84 5.97
C CYS A 221 -7.36 0.36 6.68
N LEU A 222 -6.09 0.67 6.43
CA LEU A 222 -5.40 1.85 6.98
C LEU A 222 -5.97 3.17 6.44
N GLU A 223 -6.29 3.23 5.14
CA GLU A 223 -6.94 4.39 4.51
C GLU A 223 -8.34 4.62 5.10
N ILE A 224 -9.13 3.54 5.24
CA ILE A 224 -10.48 3.60 5.80
C ILE A 224 -10.43 3.97 7.28
N ALA A 225 -9.58 3.32 8.08
CA ALA A 225 -9.44 3.60 9.50
C ALA A 225 -9.00 5.04 9.77
N TYR A 226 -8.02 5.56 9.02
CA TYR A 226 -7.60 6.96 9.12
C TYR A 226 -8.73 7.93 8.74
N MET A 227 -9.52 7.61 7.71
CA MET A 227 -10.69 8.42 7.35
C MET A 227 -11.77 8.40 8.46
N LEU A 228 -12.09 7.23 9.01
CA LEU A 228 -13.10 7.11 10.07
C LEU A 228 -12.66 7.78 11.37
N GLU A 229 -11.40 7.63 11.78
CA GLU A 229 -10.83 8.33 12.93
C GLU A 229 -10.92 9.85 12.76
N SER A 230 -10.63 10.37 11.56
CA SER A 230 -10.79 11.81 11.25
C SER A 230 -12.25 12.27 11.28
N LEU A 231 -13.19 11.42 10.83
CA LEU A 231 -14.63 11.72 10.90
C LEU A 231 -15.11 11.73 12.35
N TRP A 232 -14.74 10.75 13.16
CA TRP A 232 -15.08 10.73 14.59
C TRP A 232 -14.47 11.94 15.31
N HIS A 233 -13.22 12.31 15.01
CA HIS A 233 -12.59 13.44 15.69
C HIS A 233 -13.25 14.80 15.40
N SER A 234 -13.89 14.98 14.24
CA SER A 234 -14.61 16.22 13.91
C SER A 234 -16.01 16.24 14.56
N PRO A 235 -16.35 17.20 15.43
CA PRO A 235 -17.66 17.25 16.09
C PRO A 235 -18.81 17.55 15.10
N GLU A 236 -18.53 18.30 14.04
CA GLU A 236 -19.50 18.67 12.99
C GLU A 236 -19.96 17.46 12.16
N SER A 237 -19.21 16.36 12.19
CA SER A 237 -19.52 15.15 11.42
C SER A 237 -20.78 14.43 11.92
N GLY A 238 -21.14 14.63 13.20
CA GLY A 238 -22.22 13.92 13.89
C GLY A 238 -21.91 12.47 14.26
N PHE A 239 -20.68 11.98 14.11
CA PHE A 239 -20.33 10.58 14.39
C PHE A 239 -20.01 10.27 15.86
N MET A 240 -19.66 11.28 16.68
CA MET A 240 -19.24 11.10 18.08
C MET A 240 -20.26 10.39 19.00
N ALA A 241 -21.53 10.30 18.59
CA ALA A 241 -22.57 9.60 19.33
C ALA A 241 -22.58 8.06 19.10
N TYR A 242 -21.73 7.54 18.21
CA TYR A 242 -21.79 6.16 17.72
C TYR A 242 -20.49 5.38 18.00
N GLY A 243 -20.61 4.07 18.17
CA GLY A 243 -19.46 3.20 18.38
C GLY A 243 -18.62 3.04 17.11
N LEU A 244 -17.28 3.02 17.25
CA LEU A 244 -16.34 2.70 16.18
C LEU A 244 -15.37 1.63 16.65
N ALA A 245 -15.26 0.53 15.89
CA ALA A 245 -14.38 -0.57 16.23
C ALA A 245 -13.72 -1.21 15.01
N MET A 246 -12.62 -1.93 15.24
CA MET A 246 -12.07 -2.89 14.29
C MET A 246 -11.94 -4.25 14.97
N LEU A 247 -12.45 -5.30 14.33
CA LEU A 247 -12.37 -6.69 14.78
C LEU A 247 -11.39 -7.47 13.89
N SER A 248 -10.25 -7.85 14.46
CA SER A 248 -9.14 -8.51 13.74
C SER A 248 -8.28 -9.34 14.69
N HIS A 249 -7.72 -10.46 14.23
CA HIS A 249 -6.79 -11.25 15.04
C HIS A 249 -5.51 -10.46 15.36
N VAL A 250 -5.04 -9.64 14.41
CA VAL A 250 -3.74 -8.94 14.45
C VAL A 250 -3.83 -7.42 14.51
N GLY A 251 -5.03 -6.84 14.56
CA GLY A 251 -5.26 -5.39 14.37
C GLY A 251 -4.42 -4.47 15.27
N TYR A 252 -4.17 -4.84 16.53
CA TYR A 252 -3.25 -4.10 17.41
C TYR A 252 -1.84 -4.00 16.81
N SER A 253 -1.25 -5.14 16.42
CA SER A 253 0.09 -5.20 15.81
C SER A 253 0.15 -4.47 14.47
N VAL A 254 -0.93 -4.51 13.69
CA VAL A 254 -1.04 -3.75 12.42
C VAL A 254 -0.87 -2.26 12.69
N PHE A 255 -1.71 -1.67 13.55
CA PHE A 255 -1.59 -0.23 13.83
C PHE A 255 -0.31 0.13 14.57
N ASP A 256 0.23 -0.74 15.42
CA ASP A 256 1.47 -0.45 16.13
C ASP A 256 2.69 -0.42 15.20
N PHE A 257 2.82 -1.38 14.27
CA PHE A 257 3.83 -1.29 13.24
C PHE A 257 3.58 -0.10 12.31
N THR A 258 2.35 0.16 11.88
CA THR A 258 2.02 1.30 11.00
C THR A 258 2.43 2.63 11.62
N LYS A 259 2.28 2.84 12.94
CA LYS A 259 2.81 4.03 13.63
C LYS A 259 4.33 4.21 13.46
N SER A 260 5.10 3.13 13.32
CA SER A 260 6.55 3.18 13.08
C SER A 260 6.95 3.40 11.62
N LEU A 261 6.03 3.20 10.67
CA LEU A 261 6.27 3.26 9.23
C LEU A 261 5.99 4.63 8.58
N VAL A 262 5.94 5.71 9.37
CA VAL A 262 5.63 7.08 8.89
C VAL A 262 6.58 7.56 7.79
N GLU A 263 7.85 7.12 7.77
CA GLU A 263 8.80 7.43 6.69
C GLU A 263 8.41 6.84 5.32
N TRP A 264 7.46 5.91 5.26
CA TRP A 264 6.97 5.25 4.04
C TRP A 264 5.65 5.85 3.52
N MET A 265 5.10 6.83 4.24
CA MET A 265 3.76 7.39 3.99
C MET A 265 3.80 8.61 3.08
N SER A 266 2.61 9.16 2.79
CA SER A 266 2.47 10.38 2.00
C SER A 266 3.21 11.56 2.63
N GLU A 267 3.72 12.48 1.81
CA GLU A 267 4.36 13.71 2.31
C GLU A 267 3.45 14.50 3.25
N ARG A 268 2.13 14.41 3.05
CA ARG A 268 1.13 15.07 3.91
C ARG A 268 1.16 14.50 5.33
N ILE A 269 1.24 13.18 5.47
CA ILE A 269 1.37 12.54 6.79
C ILE A 269 2.73 12.87 7.41
N LEU A 270 3.81 12.80 6.63
CA LEU A 270 5.16 13.07 7.13
C LEU A 270 5.27 14.49 7.69
N ARG A 271 4.87 15.52 6.93
CA ARG A 271 4.86 16.92 7.38
C ARG A 271 3.98 17.13 8.61
N SER A 272 2.76 16.56 8.61
CA SER A 272 1.85 16.65 9.76
C SER A 272 2.43 16.03 11.03
N PHE A 273 3.24 14.97 10.90
CA PHE A 273 3.95 14.34 12.00
C PHE A 273 5.16 15.18 12.46
N GLU A 274 5.90 15.77 11.54
CA GLU A 274 7.02 16.69 11.85
C GLU A 274 6.54 17.95 12.58
N ASP A 275 5.48 18.58 12.10
CA ASP A 275 4.91 19.83 12.63
C ASP A 275 4.17 19.62 13.95
N GLN A 276 3.22 18.68 13.99
CA GLN A 276 2.27 18.53 15.10
C GLN A 276 2.66 17.44 16.10
N ARG A 277 3.63 16.57 15.75
CA ARG A 277 4.00 15.36 16.52
C ARG A 277 2.85 14.39 16.77
N CYS A 278 1.77 14.52 16.00
CA CYS A 278 0.60 13.65 16.03
C CYS A 278 0.77 12.53 15.01
N ASN A 279 0.73 11.28 15.46
CA ASN A 279 0.72 10.13 14.56
C ASN A 279 -0.73 9.85 14.10
N PRO A 280 -1.03 9.84 12.79
CA PRO A 280 -2.40 9.62 12.29
C PRO A 280 -2.97 8.23 12.59
N PHE A 281 -2.11 7.26 12.92
CA PHE A 281 -2.50 5.89 13.32
C PHE A 281 -2.50 5.70 14.85
N HIS A 282 -2.39 6.79 15.62
CA HIS A 282 -2.76 6.79 17.02
C HIS A 282 -4.28 6.98 17.15
N LEU A 283 -5.01 5.89 16.93
CA LEU A 283 -6.46 5.83 17.02
C LEU A 283 -6.92 6.13 18.45
N ARG A 284 -7.77 7.14 18.62
CA ARG A 284 -8.38 7.56 19.89
C ARG A 284 -9.84 7.12 19.99
N HIS A 285 -10.53 7.06 18.85
CA HIS A 285 -11.97 6.78 18.80
C HIS A 285 -12.28 5.34 18.35
N MET A 286 -11.45 4.76 17.49
CA MET A 286 -11.60 3.36 17.07
C MET A 286 -11.09 2.37 18.14
N GLN A 287 -12.00 1.57 18.69
CA GLN A 287 -11.66 0.47 19.60
C GLN A 287 -11.15 -0.76 18.83
N LEU A 288 -9.92 -1.20 19.12
CA LEU A 288 -9.36 -2.42 18.55
C LEU A 288 -9.81 -3.64 19.36
N CYS A 289 -10.48 -4.59 18.71
CA CYS A 289 -11.05 -5.80 19.29
C CYS A 289 -10.45 -7.06 18.63
N HIS A 290 -10.22 -8.09 19.44
CA HIS A 290 -9.71 -9.39 19.02
C HIS A 290 -10.72 -10.54 19.21
N THR A 291 -11.80 -10.30 19.95
CA THR A 291 -12.87 -11.28 20.23
C THR A 291 -14.25 -10.63 20.08
N ALA A 292 -15.29 -11.46 19.92
CA ALA A 292 -16.67 -10.99 19.92
C ALA A 292 -17.06 -10.32 21.27
N ASP A 293 -16.59 -10.85 22.40
CA ASP A 293 -16.88 -10.30 23.73
C ASP A 293 -16.34 -8.87 23.89
N GLN A 294 -15.13 -8.59 23.37
CA GLN A 294 -14.56 -7.25 23.35
C GLN A 294 -15.35 -6.29 22.46
N LEU A 295 -15.87 -6.80 21.34
CA LEU A 295 -16.75 -6.05 20.46
C LEU A 295 -18.09 -5.73 21.14
N ASP A 296 -18.66 -6.64 21.94
CA ASP A 296 -19.93 -6.41 22.63
C ASP A 296 -19.88 -5.32 23.71
N CYS A 297 -18.69 -4.92 24.16
CA CYS A 297 -18.49 -3.70 24.96
C CYS A 297 -18.69 -2.39 24.17
N VAL A 298 -18.70 -2.41 22.84
CA VAL A 298 -18.86 -1.24 21.97
C VAL A 298 -20.33 -0.87 21.83
N SER A 299 -20.72 0.36 22.16
CA SER A 299 -22.13 0.80 22.15
C SER A 299 -22.77 0.76 20.75
N ASN A 300 -23.97 0.18 20.66
CA ASN A 300 -24.81 0.27 19.46
C ASN A 300 -25.51 1.66 19.37
N PRO A 301 -25.77 2.20 18.16
CA PRO A 301 -25.34 1.66 16.87
C PRO A 301 -23.86 1.93 16.60
N ARG A 302 -23.21 1.01 15.87
CA ARG A 302 -21.74 0.96 15.70
C ARG A 302 -21.31 0.68 14.26
N VAL A 303 -20.13 1.18 13.90
CA VAL A 303 -19.39 0.84 12.68
C VAL A 303 -18.24 -0.10 13.04
N ILE A 304 -18.14 -1.22 12.33
CA ILE A 304 -17.08 -2.21 12.52
C ILE A 304 -16.29 -2.38 11.24
N LEU A 305 -14.97 -2.22 11.31
CA LEU A 305 -14.05 -2.78 10.31
C LEU A 305 -13.74 -4.24 10.67
N ALA A 306 -13.98 -5.19 9.77
CA ALA A 306 -13.72 -6.62 10.04
C ALA A 306 -12.83 -7.24 8.97
N THR A 307 -11.85 -8.05 9.38
CA THR A 307 -10.89 -8.65 8.43
C THR A 307 -11.48 -9.78 7.58
N ASP A 308 -10.79 -10.04 6.47
CA ASP A 308 -11.22 -10.69 5.23
C ASP A 308 -12.28 -9.91 4.42
N ALA A 309 -11.82 -9.17 3.43
CA ALA A 309 -12.68 -8.43 2.51
C ALA A 309 -13.54 -9.33 1.59
N GLY A 310 -13.14 -10.59 1.40
CA GLY A 310 -13.83 -11.54 0.51
C GLY A 310 -15.05 -12.22 1.16
N LEU A 311 -15.29 -12.03 2.46
CA LEU A 311 -16.31 -12.73 3.24
C LEU A 311 -16.18 -14.27 3.16
N ARG A 312 -14.96 -14.79 2.98
CA ARG A 312 -14.64 -16.22 2.81
C ARG A 312 -14.35 -16.90 4.15
N THR A 313 -13.68 -16.18 5.04
CA THR A 313 -13.21 -16.64 6.36
C THR A 313 -13.26 -15.47 7.36
N GLY A 314 -12.77 -15.69 8.58
CA GLY A 314 -12.51 -14.60 9.53
C GLY A 314 -13.75 -13.87 10.05
N PHE A 315 -13.51 -12.72 10.66
CA PHE A 315 -14.55 -11.99 11.41
C PHE A 315 -15.61 -11.33 10.54
N SER A 316 -15.29 -10.90 9.31
CA SER A 316 -16.28 -10.33 8.40
C SER A 316 -17.35 -11.36 8.03
N ARG A 317 -16.94 -12.62 7.79
CA ARG A 317 -17.84 -13.72 7.47
C ARG A 317 -18.73 -14.08 8.65
N LEU A 318 -18.19 -14.10 9.87
CA LEU A 318 -18.98 -14.36 11.08
C LEU A 318 -20.04 -13.27 11.31
N LEU A 319 -19.63 -12.00 11.31
CA LEU A 319 -20.56 -10.88 11.50
C LEU A 319 -21.62 -10.78 10.39
N PHE A 320 -21.28 -11.17 9.15
CA PHE A 320 -22.25 -11.22 8.06
C PHE A 320 -23.43 -12.17 8.37
N VAL A 321 -23.17 -13.34 8.94
CA VAL A 321 -24.24 -14.31 9.28
C VAL A 321 -25.20 -13.73 10.31
N ASP A 322 -24.67 -13.11 11.36
CA ASP A 322 -25.47 -12.54 12.43
C ASP A 322 -26.27 -11.30 11.98
N TRP A 323 -25.75 -10.54 11.01
CA TRP A 323 -26.26 -9.20 10.68
C TRP A 323 -27.06 -9.12 9.38
N ALA A 324 -26.95 -10.11 8.49
CA ALA A 324 -27.64 -10.11 7.19
C ALA A 324 -29.16 -10.14 7.30
N ASP A 325 -29.71 -10.79 8.34
CA ASP A 325 -31.15 -10.92 8.58
C ASP A 325 -31.79 -9.65 9.21
N ASN A 326 -31.08 -8.52 9.27
CA ASN A 326 -31.57 -7.29 9.89
C ASN A 326 -31.60 -6.11 8.89
N GLU A 327 -32.81 -5.63 8.59
CA GLU A 327 -33.10 -4.52 7.66
C GLU A 327 -32.54 -3.15 8.09
N LEU A 328 -32.19 -2.99 9.36
CA LEU A 328 -31.54 -1.77 9.85
C LEU A 328 -30.05 -1.76 9.51
N ASN A 329 -29.41 -2.93 9.44
CA ASN A 329 -27.97 -3.06 9.25
C ASN A 329 -27.53 -2.79 7.80
N THR A 330 -26.25 -2.51 7.63
CA THR A 330 -25.61 -2.37 6.32
C THR A 330 -24.29 -3.14 6.26
N VAL A 331 -24.05 -3.84 5.15
CA VAL A 331 -22.79 -4.51 4.85
C VAL A 331 -22.11 -3.79 3.68
N VAL A 332 -20.90 -3.30 3.91
CA VAL A 332 -20.08 -2.59 2.92
C VAL A 332 -18.93 -3.50 2.50
N ILE A 333 -18.91 -3.82 1.20
CA ILE A 333 -17.83 -4.57 0.55
C ILE A 333 -16.89 -3.58 -0.10
N THR A 334 -15.60 -3.71 0.18
CA THR A 334 -14.57 -2.72 -0.17
C THR A 334 -13.62 -3.16 -1.29
N SER A 335 -13.69 -4.43 -1.71
CA SER A 335 -12.81 -5.04 -2.70
C SER A 335 -13.55 -6.07 -3.54
N ARG A 336 -13.05 -6.32 -4.76
CA ARG A 336 -13.51 -7.39 -5.66
C ARG A 336 -12.75 -8.70 -5.45
N ASP A 337 -11.83 -8.75 -4.49
CA ASP A 337 -11.05 -9.93 -4.08
C ASP A 337 -10.30 -10.63 -5.25
N GLY A 338 -9.97 -9.87 -6.29
CA GLY A 338 -9.31 -10.37 -7.49
C GLY A 338 -10.22 -10.99 -8.55
N ASP A 339 -11.55 -10.96 -8.40
CA ASP A 339 -12.47 -11.29 -9.49
C ASP A 339 -12.77 -10.08 -10.37
N PHE A 340 -11.97 -9.91 -11.42
CA PHE A 340 -12.07 -8.81 -12.38
C PHE A 340 -13.00 -9.10 -13.56
N ARG A 341 -13.79 -10.19 -13.53
CA ARG A 341 -14.71 -10.57 -14.60
C ARG A 341 -15.89 -9.59 -14.72
N GLU A 342 -16.25 -9.25 -15.94
CA GLU A 342 -17.42 -8.40 -16.23
C GLU A 342 -18.71 -9.18 -16.00
N ALA A 343 -19.84 -8.48 -15.80
CA ALA A 343 -21.14 -9.13 -15.60
C ALA A 343 -21.51 -10.09 -16.75
N LYS A 344 -21.12 -9.77 -17.99
CA LYS A 344 -21.32 -10.64 -19.17
C LYS A 344 -20.55 -11.95 -19.07
N ASP A 345 -19.30 -11.91 -18.62
CA ASP A 345 -18.47 -13.10 -18.44
C ASP A 345 -19.08 -14.01 -17.36
N LEU A 346 -19.57 -13.41 -16.27
CA LEU A 346 -20.22 -14.13 -15.18
C LEU A 346 -21.54 -14.80 -15.61
N SER A 347 -22.39 -14.11 -16.38
CA SER A 347 -23.57 -14.71 -17.01
C SER A 347 -23.23 -15.90 -17.91
N LEU A 348 -22.18 -15.78 -18.74
CA LEU A 348 -21.75 -16.86 -19.63
C LEU A 348 -21.21 -18.07 -18.85
N LEU A 349 -20.50 -17.84 -17.75
CA LEU A 349 -19.97 -18.90 -16.88
C LEU A 349 -21.10 -19.71 -16.22
N LEU A 350 -22.16 -19.05 -15.74
CA LEU A 350 -23.33 -19.74 -15.17
C LEU A 350 -24.10 -20.56 -16.23
N GLN A 351 -24.18 -20.07 -17.47
CA GLN A 351 -24.82 -20.80 -18.57
C GLN A 351 -24.02 -22.02 -19.06
N GLN A 352 -22.70 -22.05 -18.86
CA GLN A 352 -21.81 -23.12 -19.35
C GLN A 352 -21.61 -24.29 -18.37
N GLN A 353 -22.41 -24.38 -17.30
CA GLN A 353 -22.24 -25.32 -16.18
C GLN A 353 -21.75 -26.73 -16.57
N GLN A 354 -20.46 -26.97 -16.34
CA GLN A 354 -19.92 -28.30 -16.09
C GLN A 354 -19.89 -28.53 -14.56
N PRO A 355 -20.17 -29.74 -14.07
CA PRO A 355 -20.38 -29.99 -12.63
C PRO A 355 -19.12 -29.89 -11.74
N ASN A 356 -18.02 -29.32 -12.21
CA ASN A 356 -16.69 -29.36 -11.55
C ASN A 356 -15.87 -28.05 -11.65
N GLN A 357 -16.51 -26.89 -11.85
CA GLN A 357 -15.84 -25.58 -11.74
C GLN A 357 -16.59 -24.71 -10.70
N PRO A 358 -15.94 -24.24 -9.62
CA PRO A 358 -16.65 -23.73 -8.44
C PRO A 358 -17.12 -22.27 -8.55
N ASP A 359 -18.04 -21.95 -7.64
CA ASP A 359 -18.82 -20.72 -7.52
C ASP A 359 -18.06 -19.39 -7.57
N VAL A 360 -18.76 -18.37 -8.06
CA VAL A 360 -18.47 -16.96 -7.82
C VAL A 360 -18.51 -16.69 -6.30
N SER A 361 -17.49 -15.99 -5.76
CA SER A 361 -17.39 -15.78 -4.32
C SER A 361 -18.60 -15.04 -3.74
N LEU A 362 -18.89 -15.26 -2.45
CA LEU A 362 -20.00 -14.60 -1.75
C LEU A 362 -19.92 -13.08 -1.89
N ALA A 363 -18.74 -12.48 -1.65
CA ALA A 363 -18.54 -11.05 -1.87
C ALA A 363 -18.83 -10.63 -3.32
N ARG A 364 -18.37 -11.37 -4.34
CA ARG A 364 -18.65 -11.00 -5.74
C ARG A 364 -20.13 -11.13 -6.11
N ARG A 365 -20.87 -12.11 -5.57
CA ARG A 365 -22.33 -12.23 -5.72
C ARG A 365 -23.06 -11.07 -5.02
N LEU A 366 -22.68 -10.74 -3.80
CA LEU A 366 -23.23 -9.58 -3.06
C LEU A 366 -22.95 -8.24 -3.78
N ILE A 367 -21.78 -8.06 -4.40
CA ILE A 367 -21.49 -6.92 -5.28
C ILE A 367 -22.47 -6.87 -6.46
N GLY A 368 -22.72 -8.02 -7.12
CA GLY A 368 -23.68 -8.12 -8.21
C GLY A 368 -25.10 -7.73 -7.78
N LEU A 369 -25.57 -8.25 -6.63
CA LEU A 369 -26.87 -7.89 -6.04
C LEU A 369 -26.96 -6.39 -5.73
N SER A 370 -25.93 -5.79 -5.12
CA SER A 370 -25.90 -4.34 -4.81
C SER A 370 -25.99 -3.44 -6.05
N ARG A 371 -25.68 -3.99 -7.24
CA ARG A 371 -25.70 -3.30 -8.53
C ARG A 371 -26.92 -3.66 -9.39
N GLY A 372 -27.76 -4.60 -8.96
CA GLY A 372 -28.84 -5.15 -9.78
C GLY A 372 -28.36 -5.97 -10.99
N GLU A 373 -27.19 -6.61 -10.90
CA GLU A 373 -26.67 -7.48 -11.98
C GLU A 373 -27.47 -8.81 -11.99
N GLU A 374 -28.21 -9.10 -13.07
CA GLU A 374 -29.16 -10.24 -13.16
C GLU A 374 -28.56 -11.60 -12.77
N TRP A 375 -27.32 -11.87 -13.18
CA TRP A 375 -26.61 -13.13 -12.89
C TRP A 375 -26.47 -13.40 -11.38
N ALA A 376 -26.49 -12.37 -10.54
CA ALA A 376 -26.32 -12.51 -9.10
C ALA A 376 -27.59 -13.04 -8.40
N HIS A 377 -28.75 -12.96 -9.07
CA HIS A 377 -30.01 -13.54 -8.62
C HIS A 377 -30.20 -15.00 -9.08
N GLU A 378 -29.38 -15.48 -10.03
CA GLU A 378 -29.52 -16.81 -10.60
C GLU A 378 -29.25 -17.90 -9.55
N GLY A 379 -30.20 -18.82 -9.40
CA GLY A 379 -30.12 -19.92 -8.43
C GLY A 379 -30.41 -19.55 -6.96
N LEU A 380 -30.79 -18.30 -6.67
CA LEU A 380 -31.25 -17.91 -5.32
C LEU A 380 -32.74 -18.22 -5.12
N ALA A 381 -33.09 -18.72 -3.94
CA ALA A 381 -34.48 -18.85 -3.53
C ALA A 381 -35.01 -17.52 -2.96
N THR A 382 -36.31 -17.29 -3.04
CA THR A 382 -37.00 -16.17 -2.38
C THR A 382 -37.94 -16.67 -1.29
N ALA A 383 -37.85 -16.04 -0.12
CA ALA A 383 -38.77 -16.23 0.99
C ALA A 383 -40.01 -15.32 0.85
N ALA A 384 -40.83 -15.26 1.90
CA ALA A 384 -41.92 -14.29 1.98
C ALA A 384 -41.40 -12.84 1.86
N ALA A 385 -42.23 -11.95 1.31
CA ALA A 385 -41.90 -10.54 1.07
C ALA A 385 -40.63 -10.33 0.21
N ASP A 386 -40.45 -11.15 -0.83
CA ASP A 386 -39.39 -11.07 -1.85
C ASP A 386 -37.95 -11.03 -1.27
N THR A 387 -37.76 -11.51 -0.04
CA THR A 387 -36.45 -11.58 0.60
C THR A 387 -35.62 -12.70 -0.02
N LEU A 388 -34.42 -12.37 -0.53
CA LEU A 388 -33.49 -13.34 -1.10
C LEU A 388 -32.91 -14.24 0.00
N LEU A 389 -32.86 -15.54 -0.25
CA LEU A 389 -32.19 -16.53 0.58
C LEU A 389 -30.82 -16.84 -0.02
N ILE A 390 -29.75 -16.53 0.71
CA ILE A 390 -28.37 -16.78 0.30
C ILE A 390 -27.93 -18.15 0.83
N PRO A 391 -27.61 -19.13 -0.04
CA PRO A 391 -27.01 -20.39 0.38
C PRO A 391 -25.65 -20.13 1.04
N PHE A 392 -25.44 -20.69 2.23
CA PHE A 392 -24.27 -20.39 3.04
C PHE A 392 -23.79 -21.63 3.80
N ASP A 393 -22.55 -22.03 3.54
CA ASP A 393 -21.85 -23.04 4.34
C ASP A 393 -21.17 -22.34 5.52
N PHE A 394 -21.73 -22.47 6.72
CA PHE A 394 -21.15 -21.95 7.96
C PHE A 394 -20.26 -23.01 8.58
N SER A 395 -18.97 -22.70 8.76
CA SER A 395 -17.99 -23.63 9.34
C SER A 395 -17.32 -23.02 10.56
N GLN A 396 -17.28 -23.77 11.67
CA GLN A 396 -16.69 -23.32 12.93
C GLN A 396 -16.00 -24.48 13.67
N ARG A 397 -14.86 -24.19 14.31
CA ARG A 397 -14.16 -25.12 15.21
C ARG A 397 -14.87 -25.21 16.57
N VAL A 398 -15.26 -26.41 16.96
CA VAL A 398 -16.00 -26.72 18.19
C VAL A 398 -15.20 -27.72 19.05
N LEU A 399 -15.35 -27.62 20.37
CA LEU A 399 -14.81 -28.57 21.33
C LEU A 399 -15.45 -29.96 21.17
N VAL A 400 -14.64 -31.02 21.29
CA VAL A 400 -15.14 -32.39 21.36
C VAL A 400 -15.20 -32.81 22.82
N SER A 401 -16.41 -32.97 23.36
CA SER A 401 -16.62 -33.63 24.65
C SER A 401 -16.40 -35.13 24.49
N GLU A 402 -15.48 -35.70 25.28
CA GLU A 402 -15.32 -37.16 25.38
C GLU A 402 -16.58 -37.77 26.01
N GLU A 403 -17.38 -38.49 25.24
CA GLU A 403 -18.47 -39.30 25.78
C GLU A 403 -17.87 -40.45 26.59
N SER A 404 -18.22 -40.56 27.87
CA SER A 404 -17.75 -41.66 28.71
C SER A 404 -18.43 -42.96 28.28
N ASP A 405 -17.71 -43.79 27.54
CA ASP A 405 -18.13 -45.13 27.09
C ASP A 405 -18.37 -46.05 28.30
N THR A 406 -19.62 -46.08 28.78
CA THR A 406 -20.03 -46.91 29.92
C THR A 406 -20.60 -48.24 29.47
N GLY A 407 -19.71 -49.23 29.39
CA GLY A 407 -19.99 -50.59 29.88
C GLY A 407 -20.85 -51.48 28.99
N GLU A 408 -20.19 -52.49 28.42
CA GLU A 408 -20.80 -53.65 27.76
C GLU A 408 -21.88 -54.32 28.63
N GLY A 409 -23.00 -54.69 28.00
CA GLY A 409 -24.04 -55.53 28.60
C GLY A 409 -24.56 -56.54 27.57
N GLU A 410 -24.20 -57.82 27.73
CA GLU A 410 -24.62 -58.90 26.84
C GLU A 410 -26.15 -59.16 26.92
N GLY A 411 -26.79 -59.41 25.78
CA GLY A 411 -28.22 -59.75 25.67
C GLY A 411 -28.58 -60.32 24.30
N GLU A 412 -29.50 -61.30 24.25
CA GLU A 412 -29.63 -62.24 23.14
C GLU A 412 -30.49 -61.80 21.92
N LYS A 413 -30.42 -62.64 20.87
CA LYS A 413 -30.94 -62.48 19.50
C LYS A 413 -32.47 -62.37 19.36
N GLY A 414 -32.91 -61.62 18.36
CA GLY A 414 -34.24 -61.73 17.74
C GLY A 414 -34.30 -61.12 16.34
N ASN A 415 -34.86 -61.83 15.35
CA ASN A 415 -35.08 -61.33 13.98
C ASN A 415 -36.24 -60.31 13.93
N SER A 416 -36.14 -59.25 13.13
CA SER A 416 -36.96 -59.06 11.89
C SER A 416 -37.01 -57.61 11.36
N GLU A 417 -36.84 -57.49 10.03
CA GLU A 417 -37.42 -56.48 9.13
C GLU A 417 -37.07 -54.98 9.26
N ALA A 418 -37.33 -54.26 8.16
CA ALA A 418 -36.84 -52.92 7.89
C ALA A 418 -37.78 -51.80 8.39
N GLY A 419 -37.19 -50.69 8.85
CA GLY A 419 -37.91 -49.48 9.23
C GLY A 419 -37.02 -48.25 9.09
N ALA A 420 -37.58 -47.14 8.59
CA ALA A 420 -36.83 -45.94 8.27
C ALA A 420 -36.61 -45.02 9.48
N GLY A 421 -35.45 -44.35 9.49
CA GLY A 421 -35.28 -42.95 9.89
C GLY A 421 -35.61 -42.53 11.33
N ARG A 422 -34.56 -42.26 12.11
CA ARG A 422 -34.46 -41.07 13.00
C ARG A 422 -33.03 -40.90 13.52
N SER A 423 -32.34 -39.87 13.03
CA SER A 423 -31.19 -39.31 13.76
C SER A 423 -31.70 -38.16 14.62
N SER A 424 -31.30 -38.13 15.89
CA SER A 424 -31.76 -37.14 16.87
C SER A 424 -31.12 -35.78 16.60
N VAL A 425 -31.96 -34.78 16.28
CA VAL A 425 -31.55 -33.37 16.22
C VAL A 425 -31.17 -32.91 17.63
N VAL A 426 -29.94 -32.44 17.80
CA VAL A 426 -29.57 -31.64 18.98
C VAL A 426 -30.00 -30.21 18.68
N GLU A 427 -31.12 -29.81 19.28
CA GLU A 427 -31.76 -28.52 19.10
C GLU A 427 -31.05 -27.46 19.94
N THR A 428 -30.07 -26.75 19.36
CA THR A 428 -29.39 -25.63 20.03
C THR A 428 -30.33 -24.42 20.06
N THR A 429 -31.03 -24.24 21.18
CA THR A 429 -32.03 -23.18 21.32
C THR A 429 -31.38 -21.79 21.43
N LEU A 430 -31.47 -20.99 20.36
CA LEU A 430 -31.16 -19.55 20.40
C LEU A 430 -32.16 -18.82 21.30
N VAL A 431 -31.74 -18.47 22.52
CA VAL A 431 -32.58 -17.84 23.54
C VAL A 431 -33.01 -16.43 23.12
N HIS A 432 -34.22 -16.32 22.57
CA HIS A 432 -34.89 -15.05 22.31
C HIS A 432 -35.49 -14.49 23.61
N SER A 433 -34.86 -13.48 24.20
CA SER A 433 -35.39 -12.73 25.35
C SER A 433 -36.39 -11.65 24.93
N LYS A 434 -37.61 -12.07 24.54
CA LYS A 434 -38.76 -11.14 24.43
C LYS A 434 -39.29 -10.79 25.82
N GLY A 435 -38.85 -9.65 26.36
CA GLY A 435 -39.42 -9.05 27.55
C GLY A 435 -40.69 -8.26 27.24
N THR A 436 -41.86 -8.87 27.44
CA THR A 436 -43.13 -8.15 27.56
C THR A 436 -43.50 -8.02 29.03
N ASP A 437 -43.70 -6.80 29.52
CA ASP A 437 -44.64 -6.60 30.63
C ASP A 437 -45.24 -5.19 30.61
N ALA A 438 -46.47 -5.07 31.08
CA ALA A 438 -47.25 -3.84 30.98
C ALA A 438 -47.96 -3.49 32.30
N GLY A 439 -47.76 -2.24 32.75
CA GLY A 439 -48.75 -1.51 33.52
C GLY A 439 -48.65 -1.55 35.05
N ALA A 440 -48.08 -0.48 35.61
CA ALA A 440 -48.55 0.12 36.86
C ALA A 440 -48.36 1.64 36.77
N GLY A 441 -49.37 2.42 37.14
CA GLY A 441 -49.44 3.83 36.76
C GLY A 441 -49.00 4.84 37.82
N ASN A 442 -48.82 6.07 37.32
CA ASN A 442 -49.30 7.32 37.93
C ASN A 442 -48.43 7.98 39.03
N GLN A 443 -47.80 9.13 38.73
CA GLN A 443 -48.29 10.47 39.12
C GLN A 443 -47.31 11.62 38.79
N PHE A 444 -47.85 12.67 38.16
CA PHE A 444 -47.51 14.11 38.25
C PHE A 444 -46.08 14.58 38.65
N ARG A 445 -45.47 15.39 37.75
CA ARG A 445 -45.53 16.87 37.90
C ARG A 445 -45.09 17.65 36.64
N ASN A 446 -45.92 18.61 36.26
CA ASN A 446 -45.61 19.68 35.30
C ASN A 446 -44.99 20.88 36.03
N PHE A 447 -43.91 21.43 35.47
CA PHE A 447 -43.51 22.86 35.44
C PHE A 447 -42.45 22.95 34.31
N GLY A 448 -42.39 23.96 33.44
CA GLY A 448 -43.12 25.23 33.35
C GLY A 448 -42.15 26.30 32.82
N ASN A 449 -42.49 26.95 31.70
CA ASN A 449 -41.68 27.90 30.90
C ASN A 449 -40.68 28.82 31.63
N SER A 450 -39.61 29.17 30.91
CA SER A 450 -39.23 30.60 30.73
C SER A 450 -38.48 30.81 29.41
N ASP A 451 -38.95 31.77 28.61
CA ASP A 451 -38.37 32.22 27.32
C ASP A 451 -37.25 33.28 27.48
N VAL A 452 -36.74 33.78 26.34
CA VAL A 452 -35.97 35.03 26.08
C VAL A 452 -34.51 35.12 26.64
N PHE A 453 -33.46 35.51 25.90
CA PHE A 453 -33.32 36.67 24.97
C PHE A 453 -32.10 36.58 24.01
N ASP A 454 -32.25 37.18 22.81
CA ASP A 454 -31.32 37.70 21.75
C ASP A 454 -29.88 37.19 21.48
N ALA A 455 -29.70 36.80 20.21
CA ALA A 455 -28.80 37.33 19.15
C ALA A 455 -27.37 37.87 19.45
N ILE A 456 -26.42 37.49 18.58
CA ILE A 456 -25.54 38.41 17.81
C ILE A 456 -24.94 37.67 16.57
N ASP A 457 -25.02 38.38 15.45
CA ASP A 457 -24.41 38.30 14.11
C ASP A 457 -23.36 37.21 13.73
N ASP A 458 -23.71 36.51 12.65
CA ASP A 458 -22.92 36.23 11.44
C ASP A 458 -21.45 36.69 11.37
N LEU A 459 -20.56 35.73 11.09
CA LEU A 459 -19.36 35.94 10.28
C LEU A 459 -19.18 34.77 9.30
N ASP A 460 -19.60 35.01 8.05
CA ASP A 460 -19.15 34.22 6.89
C ASP A 460 -17.62 34.34 6.75
N ASN A 461 -16.97 33.21 6.42
CA ASN A 461 -15.72 33.22 5.66
C ASN A 461 -15.63 31.92 4.86
N ASN A 462 -16.15 31.99 3.63
CA ASN A 462 -15.84 31.02 2.58
C ASN A 462 -14.50 31.40 1.96
N GLU A 463 -13.54 30.46 1.92
CA GLU A 463 -12.46 30.50 0.93
C GLU A 463 -12.68 29.32 -0.03
N ASP A 464 -13.17 29.67 -1.22
CA ASP A 464 -13.45 28.76 -2.34
C ASP A 464 -12.23 28.75 -3.27
N ASP A 465 -11.48 27.65 -3.30
CA ASP A 465 -10.45 27.40 -4.33
C ASP A 465 -11.03 26.48 -5.40
N THR A 466 -11.67 27.09 -6.42
CA THR A 466 -12.16 26.38 -7.61
C THR A 466 -11.36 26.79 -8.86
N GLU A 467 -10.35 26.00 -9.21
CA GLU A 467 -9.82 25.97 -10.57
C GLU A 467 -10.58 24.91 -11.38
N ASN A 468 -11.38 25.36 -12.35
CA ASN A 468 -12.12 24.51 -13.27
C ASN A 468 -11.89 24.97 -14.72
N ASP A 469 -10.88 24.40 -15.37
CA ASP A 469 -10.66 24.57 -16.81
C ASP A 469 -11.68 23.74 -17.60
N GLY A 470 -12.61 24.42 -18.25
CA GLY A 470 -13.54 23.84 -19.22
C GLY A 470 -13.15 24.22 -20.65
N ASP A 471 -12.79 23.25 -21.47
CA ASP A 471 -12.70 23.40 -22.93
C ASP A 471 -14.02 22.97 -23.58
N GLU A 472 -14.82 23.95 -24.04
CA GLU A 472 -15.91 23.71 -24.98
C GLU A 472 -15.35 23.51 -26.40
N VAL A 473 -15.71 22.40 -27.06
CA VAL A 473 -15.51 22.26 -28.51
C VAL A 473 -16.85 22.46 -29.22
N GLY A 474 -17.03 23.65 -29.78
CA GLY A 474 -18.13 23.95 -30.70
C GLY A 474 -17.81 23.55 -32.14
N THR A 475 -18.67 22.74 -32.75
CA THR A 475 -18.72 22.55 -34.21
C THR A 475 -20.14 22.70 -34.71
N GLY A 476 -20.36 23.54 -35.73
CA GLY A 476 -21.68 23.79 -36.32
C GLY A 476 -21.78 23.42 -37.79
N GLN A 477 -23.02 23.17 -38.23
CA GLN A 477 -23.51 23.00 -39.61
C GLN A 477 -23.13 21.68 -40.33
N ALA A 478 -24.01 21.04 -41.12
CA ALA A 478 -25.47 21.18 -41.29
C ALA A 478 -26.03 19.96 -42.03
N HIS A 479 -27.30 19.57 -41.80
CA HIS A 479 -28.35 19.42 -42.85
C HIS A 479 -29.66 18.76 -42.35
N ALA A 480 -30.78 19.33 -42.80
CA ALA A 480 -32.07 18.71 -43.15
C ALA A 480 -32.93 17.93 -42.11
N SER A 481 -34.04 18.59 -41.74
CA SER A 481 -35.44 18.16 -42.01
C SER A 481 -36.33 17.56 -40.90
N SER A 482 -37.51 18.20 -40.75
CA SER A 482 -38.76 17.74 -40.10
C SER A 482 -38.78 17.51 -38.58
N ALA A 483 -39.90 17.65 -37.86
CA ALA A 483 -41.10 18.50 -38.01
C ALA A 483 -41.95 18.34 -36.72
N THR A 484 -42.73 19.37 -36.32
CA THR A 484 -43.86 19.30 -35.36
C THR A 484 -43.54 18.86 -33.90
N SER A 485 -44.23 19.33 -32.84
CA SER A 485 -45.22 20.41 -32.67
C SER A 485 -45.55 20.66 -31.18
N GLY A 486 -45.71 21.92 -30.79
CA GLY A 486 -46.41 22.34 -29.55
C GLY A 486 -45.63 22.19 -28.23
N GLY A 487 -45.80 23.07 -27.23
CA GLY A 487 -46.60 24.30 -27.19
C GLY A 487 -47.02 24.67 -25.75
N GLY A 488 -47.13 25.97 -25.44
CA GLY A 488 -47.62 26.49 -24.15
C GLY A 488 -46.51 27.02 -23.23
N THR A 489 -46.22 28.32 -23.18
CA THR A 489 -46.91 29.43 -22.43
C THR A 489 -46.80 29.33 -20.90
N GLY A 490 -46.32 30.35 -20.16
CA GLY A 490 -45.71 31.62 -20.56
C GLY A 490 -45.78 32.73 -19.48
N GLY A 491 -44.92 33.76 -19.58
CA GLY A 491 -44.97 35.02 -18.81
C GLY A 491 -44.54 34.95 -17.32
N SER A 492 -44.19 36.05 -16.62
CA SER A 492 -43.89 37.42 -17.05
C SER A 492 -43.21 38.17 -15.87
N VAL A 493 -41.94 38.60 -15.97
CA VAL A 493 -41.41 39.98 -16.24
C VAL A 493 -41.63 41.06 -15.13
N PHE A 494 -40.65 41.98 -15.00
CA PHE A 494 -40.66 43.33 -14.35
C PHE A 494 -40.26 43.41 -12.84
N PHE A 495 -39.46 44.38 -12.35
CA PHE A 495 -38.51 45.35 -12.96
C PHE A 495 -37.64 46.08 -11.89
N ASN A 496 -36.69 46.90 -12.36
CA ASN A 496 -36.08 48.12 -11.75
C ASN A 496 -34.61 48.14 -11.25
N GLN A 497 -33.77 48.67 -12.15
CA GLN A 497 -32.66 49.64 -11.96
C GLN A 497 -33.11 50.92 -11.18
N PRO A 498 -32.24 51.93 -10.79
CA PRO A 498 -31.17 52.52 -11.62
C PRO A 498 -29.94 53.27 -10.99
N TYR A 499 -29.09 53.78 -11.90
CA TYR A 499 -28.09 54.88 -11.83
C TYR A 499 -26.63 54.66 -11.35
N SER A 500 -25.75 54.44 -12.34
CA SER A 500 -24.62 55.29 -12.79
C SER A 500 -23.88 56.27 -11.85
N LEU A 501 -22.52 56.29 -11.95
CA LEU A 501 -21.69 57.48 -12.31
C LEU A 501 -20.18 57.12 -12.53
N LEU A 502 -19.45 57.99 -13.25
CA LEU A 502 -18.03 57.93 -13.68
C LEU A 502 -17.29 59.21 -13.15
N PRO A 503 -15.99 59.52 -13.44
CA PRO A 503 -14.71 58.75 -13.47
C PRO A 503 -13.51 59.51 -12.79
N SER A 504 -12.23 59.11 -13.06
CA SER A 504 -10.95 59.89 -12.96
C SER A 504 -10.30 60.09 -11.56
N SER A 505 -8.98 60.34 -11.33
CA SER A 505 -7.71 60.22 -12.11
C SER A 505 -6.44 60.39 -11.20
N ASN A 506 -5.23 60.09 -11.73
CA ASN A 506 -3.87 60.58 -11.35
C ASN A 506 -3.14 60.15 -10.04
N GLY A 507 -2.17 59.22 -10.15
CA GLY A 507 -0.72 59.55 -10.30
C GLY A 507 0.25 59.68 -9.10
N THR A 508 1.40 58.96 -9.18
CA THR A 508 2.83 59.45 -9.01
C THR A 508 3.78 58.61 -8.09
N LEU A 509 4.67 57.83 -8.72
CA LEU A 509 6.13 57.54 -8.50
C LEU A 509 6.78 57.65 -7.08
N THR A 510 7.70 56.75 -6.67
CA THR A 510 9.15 56.80 -7.04
C THR A 510 10.00 55.56 -6.61
N HIS A 511 11.07 55.26 -7.39
CA HIS A 511 12.34 54.48 -7.20
C HIS A 511 12.61 53.60 -5.95
N GLY A 512 13.38 52.48 -5.96
CA GLY A 512 14.29 51.79 -6.93
C GLY A 512 15.28 50.86 -6.15
N ARG A 513 16.32 50.15 -6.69
CA ARG A 513 16.77 49.80 -8.07
C ARG A 513 18.04 48.85 -8.02
N HIS A 514 18.07 47.71 -8.76
CA HIS A 514 19.29 47.00 -9.32
C HIS A 514 20.36 46.39 -8.34
N MET A 515 21.25 45.42 -8.65
CA MET A 515 21.51 44.41 -9.73
C MET A 515 22.36 43.24 -9.17
N ALA A 516 22.49 42.12 -9.91
CA ALA A 516 23.51 41.07 -9.69
C ALA A 516 24.82 41.33 -10.47
N CYS A 517 25.93 40.67 -10.07
CA CYS A 517 27.19 40.59 -10.82
C CYS A 517 27.84 39.20 -10.72
N TYR A 518 28.54 38.79 -11.79
CA TYR A 518 29.43 37.62 -11.92
C TYR A 518 30.80 38.10 -12.46
N ASP A 519 31.87 37.32 -12.27
CA ASP A 519 33.11 37.24 -13.09
C ASP A 519 33.88 35.96 -12.64
N ILE A 520 34.13 34.91 -13.44
CA ILE A 520 34.99 34.66 -14.62
C ILE A 520 36.44 34.18 -14.29
N PHE A 521 36.82 33.04 -14.90
CA PHE A 521 38.06 32.24 -14.77
C PHE A 521 39.26 32.76 -15.61
N PRO A 522 40.52 32.34 -15.35
CA PRO A 522 41.15 31.26 -16.18
C PRO A 522 42.26 30.41 -15.49
N GLY A 523 42.56 29.19 -16.00
CA GLY A 523 43.89 28.56 -15.77
C GLY A 523 44.07 27.01 -15.71
N ALA A 524 43.96 26.32 -16.85
CA ALA A 524 44.75 25.15 -17.31
C ALA A 524 45.23 23.96 -16.41
N GLN A 525 44.99 22.75 -16.95
CA GLN A 525 45.83 21.52 -16.99
C GLN A 525 45.82 20.42 -15.88
N VAL A 526 45.22 19.28 -16.26
CA VAL A 526 45.85 17.93 -16.42
C VAL A 526 46.13 17.02 -15.19
N HIS A 527 45.44 15.87 -15.24
CA HIS A 527 45.75 14.51 -14.76
C HIS A 527 45.41 14.03 -13.32
N SER A 528 44.82 12.84 -13.38
CA SER A 528 44.59 11.74 -12.46
C SER A 528 45.57 11.53 -11.28
N GLY A 529 44.96 11.20 -10.12
CA GLY A 529 45.52 10.24 -9.16
C GLY A 529 46.17 10.81 -7.91
N GLY A 530 45.86 10.21 -6.76
CA GLY A 530 46.65 10.35 -5.53
C GLY A 530 45.91 10.95 -4.32
N GLN A 531 46.15 10.34 -3.15
CA GLN A 531 45.72 10.81 -1.84
C GLN A 531 46.55 12.02 -1.35
N PHE A 532 46.29 12.45 -0.10
CA PHE A 532 46.92 13.54 0.68
C PHE A 532 46.32 14.94 0.38
N PHE A 533 45.98 15.75 1.40
CA PHE A 533 46.74 16.00 2.64
C PHE A 533 46.01 15.74 3.97
N ARG A 534 46.79 15.28 4.95
CA ARG A 534 46.60 15.65 6.37
C ARG A 534 46.94 17.13 6.55
N SER A 535 46.16 17.86 7.35
CA SER A 535 46.69 18.93 8.19
C SER A 535 46.21 18.74 9.63
N THR A 536 47.06 19.06 10.60
CA THR A 536 46.85 18.73 12.01
C THR A 536 46.83 19.99 12.89
N LYS A 537 45.95 19.96 13.91
CA LYS A 537 45.88 20.88 15.06
C LYS A 537 45.39 22.30 14.71
N ARG A 538 44.72 23.03 15.60
CA ARG A 538 44.62 22.89 17.06
C ARG A 538 43.17 22.93 17.56
N THR A 539 42.91 22.17 18.62
CA THR A 539 41.80 22.40 19.55
C THR A 539 41.98 23.73 20.28
N GLN A 540 40.93 24.55 20.32
CA GLN A 540 40.73 25.56 21.36
C GLN A 540 39.36 25.30 22.02
N PRO A 541 39.24 25.37 23.35
CA PRO A 541 37.99 25.11 24.05
C PRO A 541 37.06 26.32 23.90
N VAL A 542 36.05 26.21 23.06
CA VAL A 542 34.94 27.18 23.04
C VAL A 542 33.92 26.72 24.08
N PHE A 543 33.74 27.53 25.13
CA PHE A 543 32.73 27.30 26.15
C PHE A 543 31.32 27.42 25.55
N PRO A 544 30.32 26.67 26.06
CA PRO A 544 28.95 26.77 25.58
C PRO A 544 28.35 28.14 25.93
N THR A 545 28.15 28.97 24.91
CA THR A 545 27.37 30.21 25.03
C THR A 545 25.89 29.87 24.89
N THR A 546 25.13 29.87 25.98
CA THR A 546 23.67 29.79 25.93
C THR A 546 23.10 31.10 25.38
N GLU A 547 22.62 31.06 24.14
CA GLU A 547 21.87 32.16 23.54
C GLU A 547 20.49 32.27 24.22
N ARG A 548 20.16 33.46 24.74
CA ARG A 548 18.90 33.70 25.45
C ARG A 548 17.87 34.31 24.50
N VAL A 549 16.95 33.46 24.02
CA VAL A 549 15.74 33.93 23.33
C VAL A 549 14.87 34.69 24.32
N VAL A 550 14.43 35.89 23.96
CA VAL A 550 13.46 36.67 24.74
C VAL A 550 12.06 36.29 24.29
N GLN A 551 11.25 35.77 25.20
CA GLN A 551 9.83 35.53 24.95
C GLN A 551 9.00 36.76 25.34
N TRP A 552 8.03 37.04 24.48
CA TRP A 552 7.01 38.09 24.65
C TRP A 552 5.66 37.40 24.83
N ASP A 553 4.75 38.02 25.57
CA ASP A 553 3.37 37.53 25.66
C ASP A 553 2.50 38.01 24.50
N GLU A 554 1.26 37.52 24.48
CA GLU A 554 0.25 37.77 23.45
C GLU A 554 -0.19 39.25 23.36
N TYR A 555 0.24 40.09 24.32
CA TYR A 555 -0.06 41.52 24.39
C TYR A 555 1.19 42.40 24.26
N GLY A 556 2.36 41.82 24.05
CA GLY A 556 3.60 42.52 23.72
C GLY A 556 4.45 42.95 24.93
N GLU A 557 4.17 42.46 26.14
CA GLU A 557 5.08 42.65 27.28
C GLU A 557 6.16 41.55 27.36
N LYS A 558 7.28 41.88 27.99
CA LYS A 558 8.46 41.02 28.06
C LYS A 558 8.38 40.09 29.26
N ILE A 559 8.32 38.78 29.01
CA ILE A 559 8.22 37.76 30.05
C ILE A 559 9.56 37.63 30.80
N ASP A 560 9.63 38.03 32.08
CA ASP A 560 10.79 37.78 32.93
C ASP A 560 10.73 36.36 33.54
N THR A 561 11.53 35.47 32.97
CA THR A 561 11.63 34.05 33.36
C THR A 561 12.20 33.80 34.76
N ASN A 562 12.63 34.84 35.49
CA ASN A 562 13.14 34.70 36.86
C ASN A 562 12.03 34.65 37.93
N VAL A 563 10.78 35.00 37.61
CA VAL A 563 9.66 35.00 38.58
C VAL A 563 9.18 33.59 38.95
N TYR A 564 9.45 32.58 38.11
CA TYR A 564 8.88 31.22 38.23
C TYR A 564 9.90 30.11 38.51
N ARG A 565 11.06 30.41 39.12
CA ARG A 565 12.15 29.42 39.31
C ARG A 565 12.46 29.12 40.78
N MET A 566 11.70 28.21 41.40
CA MET A 566 12.04 27.66 42.73
C MET A 566 12.91 26.38 42.63
N SER A 567 14.22 26.59 42.69
CA SER A 567 15.20 25.83 43.50
C SER A 567 15.16 24.28 43.58
N ALA A 568 15.83 23.61 42.64
CA ALA A 568 16.65 22.40 42.83
C ALA A 568 17.63 22.34 41.64
N GLU A 569 18.94 22.54 41.79
CA GLU A 569 20.04 21.61 42.12
C GLU A 569 21.36 22.39 41.84
N VAL A 570 22.60 22.06 42.23
CA VAL A 570 23.24 21.04 43.10
C VAL A 570 24.63 21.61 43.49
N GLY A 571 25.24 21.15 44.59
CA GLY A 571 26.61 21.54 44.97
C GLY A 571 27.45 20.35 45.45
N GLY A 572 28.57 20.10 44.76
CA GLY A 572 29.49 18.98 45.00
C GLY A 572 30.51 19.19 46.15
N PRO A 573 31.52 18.32 46.26
CA PRO A 573 32.14 17.97 47.54
C PRO A 573 33.46 18.67 47.85
N ASP A 574 33.76 18.85 49.14
CA ASP A 574 35.14 18.80 49.65
C ASP A 574 35.21 18.41 51.13
N GLY A 575 36.35 17.89 51.59
CA GLY A 575 36.42 17.07 52.81
C GLY A 575 37.05 17.68 54.08
N VAL A 576 37.37 16.78 55.03
CA VAL A 576 38.25 16.93 56.23
C VAL A 576 37.59 17.17 57.61
N LYS A 577 37.42 16.06 58.35
CA LYS A 577 37.70 15.81 59.80
C LYS A 577 37.33 16.88 60.87
N LYS A 578 36.38 16.55 61.78
CA LYS A 578 36.60 16.24 63.25
C LYS A 578 35.32 16.27 64.12
N ARG A 579 35.00 15.12 64.73
CA ARG A 579 34.89 14.82 66.19
C ARG A 579 34.19 15.80 67.19
N HIS A 580 33.45 15.20 68.14
CA HIS A 580 32.76 15.74 69.36
C HIS A 580 31.32 16.27 69.13
N GLN A 581 30.28 15.73 69.78
CA GLN A 581 29.82 15.93 71.19
C GLN A 581 29.37 17.38 71.47
N SER A 582 28.24 17.68 72.12
CA SER A 582 27.25 16.83 72.84
C SER A 582 25.95 17.59 73.15
N SER A 583 24.93 16.86 73.66
CA SER A 583 23.93 17.27 74.68
C SER A 583 22.89 18.40 74.37
N ALA A 584 21.65 18.37 74.89
CA ALA A 584 20.85 17.30 75.53
C ALA A 584 19.40 17.76 75.81
N THR A 585 18.49 16.79 76.04
CA THR A 585 17.23 16.85 76.87
C THR A 585 16.11 17.82 76.44
N SER A 586 14.81 17.55 76.64
CA SER A 586 14.04 16.46 77.30
C SER A 586 12.64 16.35 76.61
N GLY A 587 11.79 15.33 76.76
CA GLY A 587 11.84 14.03 77.46
C GLY A 587 10.41 13.48 77.68
N GLY A 588 10.18 12.16 77.55
CA GLY A 588 8.86 11.54 77.82
C GLY A 588 8.66 10.16 77.16
N GLY A 589 8.79 9.06 77.93
CA GLY A 589 8.55 7.67 77.47
C GLY A 589 7.08 7.24 77.52
N ARG A 590 6.69 6.00 77.15
CA ARG A 590 7.34 4.70 77.45
C ARG A 590 7.15 3.60 76.38
N ASN A 591 8.02 2.59 76.45
CA ASN A 591 8.07 1.32 75.68
C ASN A 591 6.85 0.39 75.94
N VAL A 592 6.58 -0.73 75.22
CA VAL A 592 7.35 -1.99 74.99
C VAL A 592 6.79 -2.69 73.73
N GLY A 593 7.52 -3.47 72.90
CA GLY A 593 8.96 -3.78 72.85
C GLY A 593 9.32 -4.78 71.74
N SER A 594 10.51 -4.55 71.14
CA SER A 594 11.55 -5.54 70.78
C SER A 594 11.37 -6.56 69.63
N ARG A 595 12.21 -6.37 68.60
CA ARG A 595 12.52 -7.22 67.42
C ARG A 595 13.62 -8.28 67.70
N ALA A 596 13.91 -9.07 66.65
CA ALA A 596 15.16 -9.81 66.33
C ALA A 596 15.21 -11.29 66.82
N LEU A 597 16.03 -12.23 66.31
CA LEU A 597 17.19 -12.27 65.38
C LEU A 597 16.98 -13.44 64.34
N SER A 598 17.40 -13.41 63.06
CA SER A 598 18.74 -13.52 62.42
C SER A 598 19.37 -14.93 62.27
N THR A 599 20.11 -15.11 61.15
CA THR A 599 21.27 -16.00 60.89
C THR A 599 21.13 -17.54 60.68
N SER A 600 21.14 -17.94 59.39
CA SER A 600 22.12 -18.83 58.71
C SER A 600 22.50 -20.22 59.27
N SER A 601 22.35 -21.30 58.48
CA SER A 601 23.47 -21.86 57.66
C SER A 601 23.29 -23.32 57.15
N ARG A 602 24.01 -23.61 56.04
CA ARG A 602 24.64 -24.91 55.66
C ARG A 602 23.87 -25.93 54.79
N VAL A 603 24.68 -26.70 54.04
CA VAL A 603 24.39 -27.56 52.88
C VAL A 603 24.96 -28.97 53.15
N GLU A 604 24.27 -30.06 52.74
CA GLU A 604 24.84 -31.20 51.97
C GLU A 604 23.81 -32.26 51.52
N LYS A 605 24.25 -33.25 50.73
CA LYS A 605 23.49 -34.07 49.75
C LYS A 605 22.98 -35.42 50.29
N THR A 606 21.91 -36.01 49.71
CA THR A 606 21.96 -37.13 48.71
C THR A 606 20.60 -37.78 48.36
N THR A 607 20.38 -38.05 47.06
CA THR A 607 19.65 -39.17 46.40
C THR A 607 18.12 -39.43 46.55
N SER A 608 17.51 -39.60 45.35
CA SER A 608 16.47 -40.57 44.92
C SER A 608 14.95 -40.40 45.20
N THR A 609 14.22 -40.24 44.08
CA THR A 609 12.95 -40.91 43.67
C THR A 609 11.59 -40.64 44.35
N ARG A 610 10.70 -40.06 43.53
CA ARG A 610 9.31 -40.51 43.23
C ARG A 610 8.17 -40.22 44.22
N GLY A 611 7.33 -39.25 43.84
CA GLY A 611 5.86 -39.36 43.92
C GLY A 611 5.14 -38.52 44.97
N GLU A 612 4.49 -37.44 44.54
CA GLU A 612 3.49 -36.71 45.34
C GLU A 612 2.09 -36.83 44.72
N LYS A 613 1.08 -37.00 45.59
CA LYS A 613 -0.33 -37.15 45.23
C LYS A 613 -1.03 -35.79 45.32
N LYS A 614 -1.75 -35.38 44.28
CA LYS A 614 -2.71 -34.25 44.37
C LYS A 614 -3.96 -34.69 45.15
N SER A 615 -4.44 -33.83 46.04
CA SER A 615 -5.74 -33.98 46.71
C SER A 615 -6.89 -33.69 45.75
N ARG A 616 -7.97 -34.46 45.89
CA ARG A 616 -9.18 -34.43 45.08
C ARG A 616 -9.99 -33.15 45.33
N PHE A 617 -10.34 -32.43 44.26
CA PHE A 617 -11.31 -31.33 44.29
C PHE A 617 -12.71 -31.92 44.07
N ASP A 618 -13.74 -31.39 44.73
CA ASP A 618 -15.09 -31.95 44.68
C ASP A 618 -15.92 -31.26 43.58
N ILE A 619 -16.57 -32.05 42.72
CA ILE A 619 -17.08 -31.58 41.40
C ILE A 619 -18.52 -31.08 41.47
N HIS A 620 -19.23 -31.30 42.57
CA HIS A 620 -20.70 -31.15 42.65
C HIS A 620 -21.20 -29.79 43.19
N SER A 621 -20.40 -28.72 43.15
CA SER A 621 -20.82 -27.40 43.70
C SER A 621 -20.33 -26.16 42.94
N ALA A 622 -19.94 -26.26 41.67
CA ALA A 622 -19.61 -25.10 40.83
C ALA A 622 -20.88 -24.47 40.21
N SER A 623 -21.03 -23.15 40.29
CA SER A 623 -22.19 -22.43 39.72
C SER A 623 -22.05 -22.18 38.21
N SER A 624 -23.16 -21.82 37.56
CA SER A 624 -23.25 -21.62 36.09
C SER A 624 -22.18 -20.67 35.53
N ASP A 625 -21.77 -19.66 36.31
CA ASP A 625 -20.76 -18.67 35.89
C ASP A 625 -19.33 -19.25 35.85
N GLN A 626 -19.08 -20.39 36.50
CA GLN A 626 -17.78 -21.08 36.45
C GLN A 626 -17.67 -22.03 35.25
N LEU A 627 -18.78 -22.46 34.64
CA LEU A 627 -18.76 -23.18 33.35
C LEU A 627 -18.53 -22.22 32.17
N LEU A 628 -18.90 -20.95 32.28
CA LEU A 628 -18.51 -19.91 31.32
C LEU A 628 -16.98 -19.73 31.23
N ASN A 629 -16.25 -19.97 32.33
CA ASN A 629 -14.78 -20.02 32.32
C ASN A 629 -14.18 -21.29 31.71
N LEU A 630 -14.99 -22.21 31.16
CA LEU A 630 -14.55 -23.37 30.36
C LEU A 630 -14.71 -23.17 28.84
N LEU A 631 -15.25 -22.03 28.38
CA LEU A 631 -15.24 -21.60 26.97
C LEU A 631 -13.84 -21.10 26.51
N VAL A 632 -12.79 -21.84 26.88
CA VAL A 632 -11.37 -21.46 26.74
C VAL A 632 -10.83 -21.73 25.33
N LEU A 633 -11.57 -21.26 24.31
CA LEU A 633 -11.04 -21.06 22.96
C LEU A 633 -11.20 -19.61 22.47
N GLN A 634 -12.19 -18.86 22.98
CA GLN A 634 -12.27 -17.40 22.76
C GLN A 634 -11.40 -16.61 23.74
N ASN A 635 -11.02 -17.21 24.88
CA ASN A 635 -10.31 -16.54 25.96
C ASN A 635 -8.81 -16.93 26.08
N ILE A 636 -8.23 -17.50 25.02
CA ILE A 636 -6.76 -17.52 24.87
C ILE A 636 -6.36 -16.08 24.57
N SER A 637 -5.73 -15.42 25.54
CA SER A 637 -5.33 -14.02 25.44
C SER A 637 -4.57 -13.77 24.13
N SER A 638 -4.95 -12.73 23.37
CA SER A 638 -4.31 -12.36 22.10
C SER A 638 -2.82 -11.99 22.25
N SER A 639 -2.35 -11.76 23.49
CA SER A 639 -0.94 -11.67 23.86
C SER A 639 -0.14 -12.98 23.69
N SER A 640 -0.81 -14.14 23.66
CA SER A 640 -0.17 -15.47 23.57
C SER A 640 -0.25 -16.09 22.15
N LEU A 641 -1.18 -15.63 21.32
CA LEU A 641 -1.29 -16.00 19.89
C LEU A 641 -0.38 -15.18 18.96
N THR A 642 0.25 -14.13 19.52
CA THR A 642 1.26 -13.29 18.87
C THR A 642 2.69 -13.66 19.31
N THR A 643 2.85 -14.71 20.11
CA THR A 643 4.14 -15.24 20.55
C THR A 643 4.55 -16.39 19.64
N PRO A 644 5.80 -16.42 19.09
CA PRO A 644 6.31 -17.58 18.36
C PRO A 644 6.21 -18.86 19.19
N GLY A 645 5.72 -19.95 18.59
CA GLY A 645 5.57 -21.25 19.27
C GLY A 645 4.25 -21.47 20.04
N PHE A 646 3.15 -20.81 19.66
CA PHE A 646 1.83 -21.15 20.20
C PHE A 646 1.41 -22.59 19.84
N GLN A 647 1.44 -23.49 20.82
CA GLN A 647 0.80 -24.81 20.74
C GLN A 647 -0.54 -24.79 21.48
N MET A 648 -1.58 -25.27 20.80
CA MET A 648 -2.85 -25.61 21.45
C MET A 648 -2.60 -26.57 22.63
N PRO A 649 -3.27 -26.38 23.78
CA PRO A 649 -3.15 -27.32 24.91
C PRO A 649 -3.47 -28.74 24.45
N THR A 650 -2.53 -29.66 24.59
CA THR A 650 -2.60 -31.06 24.06
C THR A 650 -3.75 -31.90 24.61
N ASN A 651 -4.52 -31.35 25.55
CA ASN A 651 -5.62 -32.00 26.27
C ASN A 651 -7.00 -31.51 25.81
N ILE A 652 -7.08 -30.69 24.75
CA ILE A 652 -8.34 -30.14 24.22
C ILE A 652 -8.54 -30.62 22.77
N ALA A 653 -9.38 -31.64 22.60
CA ALA A 653 -9.81 -32.09 21.29
C ALA A 653 -10.80 -31.08 20.67
N THR A 654 -10.55 -30.68 19.42
CA THR A 654 -11.46 -29.84 18.63
C THR A 654 -11.69 -30.43 17.26
N LYS A 655 -12.82 -30.11 16.64
CA LYS A 655 -13.14 -30.45 15.25
C LYS A 655 -13.83 -29.27 14.57
N CYS A 656 -13.60 -29.08 13.28
CA CYS A 656 -14.44 -28.16 12.50
C CYS A 656 -15.77 -28.84 12.15
N MET A 657 -16.87 -28.10 12.31
CA MET A 657 -18.21 -28.51 11.93
C MET A 657 -18.74 -27.53 10.89
N THR A 658 -19.19 -28.06 9.75
CA THR A 658 -19.84 -27.29 8.68
C THR A 658 -21.34 -27.57 8.70
N VAL A 659 -22.13 -26.51 8.74
CA VAL A 659 -23.59 -26.53 8.64
C VAL A 659 -24.00 -25.77 7.39
N LYS A 660 -24.80 -26.40 6.53
CA LYS A 660 -25.42 -25.71 5.39
C LYS A 660 -26.68 -25.00 5.87
N MET A 661 -26.80 -23.72 5.58
CA MET A 661 -27.95 -22.90 5.93
C MET A 661 -28.30 -21.92 4.81
N GLU A 662 -29.51 -21.36 4.90
CA GLU A 662 -29.98 -20.29 4.01
C GLU A 662 -30.15 -19.02 4.86
N ILE A 663 -29.46 -17.95 4.48
CA ILE A 663 -29.48 -16.68 5.20
C ILE A 663 -30.42 -15.72 4.46
N PRO A 664 -31.50 -15.22 5.09
CA PRO A 664 -32.33 -14.20 4.47
C PRO A 664 -31.58 -12.87 4.45
N LEU A 665 -31.38 -12.33 3.25
CA LEU A 665 -30.67 -11.08 3.04
C LEU A 665 -31.65 -9.91 3.17
N ARG A 666 -31.79 -9.37 4.38
CA ARG A 666 -32.61 -8.18 4.69
C ARG A 666 -31.79 -6.91 4.85
N CYS A 667 -30.50 -7.00 5.21
CA CYS A 667 -29.62 -5.85 5.37
C CYS A 667 -29.36 -5.11 4.04
N ASP A 668 -29.07 -3.81 4.12
CA ASP A 668 -28.59 -3.03 2.97
C ASP A 668 -27.17 -3.49 2.57
N VAL A 669 -26.91 -3.75 1.29
CA VAL A 669 -25.60 -4.23 0.81
C VAL A 669 -25.05 -3.22 -0.18
N SER A 670 -23.84 -2.71 0.09
CA SER A 670 -23.19 -1.71 -0.74
C SER A 670 -21.78 -2.11 -1.13
N PHE A 671 -21.41 -1.86 -2.39
CA PHE A 671 -20.03 -1.97 -2.85
C PHE A 671 -19.42 -0.57 -3.03
N ILE A 672 -18.34 -0.28 -2.29
CA ILE A 672 -17.58 0.96 -2.43
C ILE A 672 -16.11 0.57 -2.58
N ASP A 673 -15.58 0.68 -3.79
CA ASP A 673 -14.25 0.20 -4.13
C ASP A 673 -13.13 0.99 -3.41
N TYR A 674 -12.39 0.34 -2.53
CA TYR A 674 -11.17 0.86 -1.89
C TYR A 674 -9.90 0.13 -2.36
N GLU A 675 -9.98 -0.73 -3.39
CA GLU A 675 -8.78 -1.27 -4.03
C GLU A 675 -7.92 -0.13 -4.58
N SER A 676 -6.71 0.02 -4.04
CA SER A 676 -5.74 1.02 -4.48
C SER A 676 -4.99 0.51 -5.72
N ARG A 677 -5.70 0.38 -6.84
CA ARG A 677 -5.16 -0.06 -8.14
C ARG A 677 -5.41 1.04 -9.18
N SER A 678 -4.56 1.15 -10.20
CA SER A 678 -4.85 2.03 -11.35
C SER A 678 -6.12 1.59 -12.07
N ASP A 679 -6.85 2.57 -12.60
CA ASP A 679 -7.91 2.34 -13.57
C ASP A 679 -7.33 2.14 -14.99
N GLY A 680 -8.20 1.85 -15.97
CA GLY A 680 -7.78 1.68 -17.35
C GLY A 680 -7.15 2.94 -17.98
N LYS A 681 -7.54 4.14 -17.55
CA LYS A 681 -6.99 5.41 -18.06
C LYS A 681 -5.57 5.65 -17.53
N ALA A 682 -5.37 5.38 -16.24
CA ALA A 682 -4.08 5.43 -15.58
C ALA A 682 -3.09 4.43 -16.17
N LEU A 683 -3.48 3.16 -16.36
CA LEU A 683 -2.62 2.14 -16.97
C LEU A 683 -2.15 2.56 -18.38
N ARG A 684 -3.07 3.08 -19.21
CA ARG A 684 -2.75 3.62 -20.55
C ARG A 684 -1.74 4.77 -20.46
N LYS A 685 -1.96 5.73 -19.56
CA LYS A 685 -1.04 6.86 -19.33
C LYS A 685 0.34 6.40 -18.84
N ILE A 686 0.41 5.40 -17.96
CA ILE A 686 1.66 4.82 -17.45
C ILE A 686 2.44 4.17 -18.60
N ILE A 687 1.82 3.27 -19.37
CA ILE A 687 2.48 2.56 -20.48
C ILE A 687 2.96 3.56 -21.55
N THR A 688 2.11 4.51 -21.96
CA THR A 688 2.46 5.56 -22.93
C THR A 688 3.56 6.51 -22.41
N GLY A 689 3.62 6.76 -21.11
CA GLY A 689 4.69 7.55 -20.47
C GLY A 689 6.02 6.81 -20.38
N LEU A 690 5.98 5.53 -19.99
CA LEU A 690 7.16 4.66 -19.91
C LEU A 690 7.78 4.40 -21.28
N ARG A 691 6.99 4.26 -22.34
CA ARG A 691 7.43 3.89 -23.71
C ARG A 691 8.32 2.64 -23.74
N PRO A 692 7.86 1.48 -23.23
CA PRO A 692 8.64 0.24 -23.22
C PRO A 692 9.03 -0.19 -24.65
N HIS A 693 10.18 -0.85 -24.79
CA HIS A 693 10.57 -1.47 -26.07
C HIS A 693 9.85 -2.79 -26.35
N GLU A 694 9.54 -3.55 -25.29
CA GLU A 694 8.87 -4.84 -25.33
C GLU A 694 8.00 -4.94 -24.06
N VAL A 695 6.80 -5.51 -24.18
CA VAL A 695 5.82 -5.56 -23.07
C VAL A 695 5.25 -6.96 -22.91
N ILE A 696 5.08 -7.37 -21.65
CA ILE A 696 4.34 -8.57 -21.26
C ILE A 696 3.11 -8.09 -20.47
N LEU A 697 1.94 -8.27 -21.06
CA LEU A 697 0.66 -7.92 -20.46
C LEU A 697 0.15 -9.17 -19.73
N VAL A 698 0.19 -9.13 -18.39
CA VAL A 698 -0.40 -10.16 -17.53
C VAL A 698 -1.71 -9.64 -16.95
N GLY A 699 -2.63 -10.50 -16.53
CA GLY A 699 -3.94 -10.06 -16.05
C GLY A 699 -4.98 -11.16 -15.97
N ALA A 700 -6.04 -10.89 -15.22
CA ALA A 700 -7.04 -11.87 -14.82
C ALA A 700 -8.09 -12.21 -15.90
N THR A 701 -8.30 -11.34 -16.88
CA THR A 701 -9.31 -11.51 -17.93
C THR A 701 -8.75 -11.22 -19.32
N ARG A 702 -9.15 -12.02 -20.32
CA ARG A 702 -8.68 -11.85 -21.69
C ARG A 702 -9.17 -10.53 -22.31
N SER A 703 -10.40 -10.13 -22.00
CA SER A 703 -11.00 -8.85 -22.43
C SER A 703 -10.13 -7.65 -22.02
N ALA A 704 -9.66 -7.62 -20.77
CA ALA A 704 -8.79 -6.54 -20.27
C ALA A 704 -7.39 -6.55 -20.91
N ILE A 705 -6.82 -7.75 -21.14
CA ILE A 705 -5.55 -7.91 -21.86
C ILE A 705 -5.66 -7.38 -23.30
N ASP A 706 -6.65 -7.84 -24.06
CA ASP A 706 -6.82 -7.47 -25.47
C ASP A 706 -7.10 -5.96 -25.63
N ALA A 707 -7.84 -5.34 -24.71
CA ALA A 707 -8.07 -3.90 -24.66
C ALA A 707 -6.80 -3.06 -24.39
N MET A 708 -5.73 -3.67 -23.86
CA MET A 708 -4.41 -3.05 -23.69
C MET A 708 -3.42 -3.45 -24.80
N VAL A 709 -3.57 -4.62 -25.42
CA VAL A 709 -2.87 -4.96 -26.67
C VAL A 709 -3.19 -3.92 -27.74
N GLU A 710 -4.47 -3.59 -27.91
CA GLU A 710 -4.90 -2.59 -28.89
C GLU A 710 -4.28 -1.22 -28.60
N HIS A 711 -4.21 -0.81 -27.33
CA HIS A 711 -3.51 0.40 -26.89
C HIS A 711 -2.03 0.43 -27.30
N CYS A 712 -1.35 -0.70 -27.12
CA CYS A 712 0.07 -0.84 -27.46
C CYS A 712 0.30 -0.77 -28.98
N ARG A 713 -0.67 -1.24 -29.78
CA ARG A 713 -0.64 -1.16 -31.25
C ARG A 713 -0.98 0.25 -31.76
N SER A 714 -2.05 0.87 -31.26
CA SER A 714 -2.53 2.17 -31.75
C SER A 714 -1.65 3.33 -31.30
N ASP A 715 -1.40 3.43 -30.00
CA ASP A 715 -0.87 4.65 -29.37
C ASP A 715 0.65 4.59 -29.22
N LEU A 716 1.19 3.40 -28.95
CA LEU A 716 2.64 3.18 -28.87
C LEU A 716 3.27 2.66 -30.17
N GLN A 717 2.46 2.24 -31.15
CA GLN A 717 2.93 1.71 -32.43
C GLN A 717 3.89 0.51 -32.28
N LEU A 718 3.70 -0.28 -31.22
CA LEU A 718 4.47 -1.49 -30.98
C LEU A 718 4.04 -2.59 -31.95
N LYS A 719 5.02 -3.35 -32.45
CA LYS A 719 4.80 -4.52 -33.31
C LYS A 719 4.28 -5.69 -32.48
N ASP A 720 3.49 -6.57 -33.09
CA ASP A 720 3.00 -7.80 -32.43
C ASP A 720 4.12 -8.69 -31.87
N GLU A 721 5.29 -8.72 -32.51
CA GLU A 721 6.49 -9.46 -32.07
C GLU A 721 7.07 -9.02 -30.72
N VAL A 722 6.64 -7.87 -30.19
CA VAL A 722 7.10 -7.30 -28.91
C VAL A 722 5.95 -7.07 -27.90
N ILE A 723 4.75 -7.59 -28.19
CA ILE A 723 3.59 -7.56 -27.28
C ILE A 723 3.24 -9.00 -26.90
N HIS A 724 3.59 -9.40 -25.68
CA HIS A 724 3.37 -10.76 -25.19
C HIS A 724 2.13 -10.83 -24.31
N THR A 725 1.28 -11.84 -24.52
CA THR A 725 0.04 -12.06 -23.75
C THR A 725 -0.07 -13.52 -23.26
N PRO A 726 0.81 -13.95 -22.33
CA PRO A 726 0.88 -15.33 -21.88
C PRO A 726 -0.38 -15.78 -21.14
N SER A 727 -0.62 -17.09 -21.17
CA SER A 727 -1.55 -17.83 -20.34
C SER A 727 -0.80 -18.57 -19.22
N GLY A 728 -1.46 -18.94 -18.13
CA GLY A 728 -0.80 -19.65 -17.02
C GLY A 728 -0.25 -21.03 -17.44
N LEU A 729 1.04 -21.25 -17.11
CA LEU A 729 1.95 -22.33 -17.57
C LEU A 729 2.69 -22.07 -18.90
N ASP A 730 2.53 -20.89 -19.52
CA ASP A 730 3.33 -20.51 -20.68
C ASP A 730 4.75 -20.04 -20.30
N VAL A 731 5.66 -20.13 -21.27
CA VAL A 731 7.03 -19.59 -21.18
C VAL A 731 7.26 -18.58 -22.30
N VAL A 732 7.31 -17.30 -21.94
CA VAL A 732 7.61 -16.20 -22.88
C VAL A 732 9.13 -16.08 -23.02
N ASN A 733 9.63 -16.02 -24.25
CA ASN A 733 11.06 -15.84 -24.53
C ASN A 733 11.35 -14.43 -25.05
N CYS A 734 11.89 -13.56 -24.20
CA CYS A 734 12.31 -12.19 -24.54
C CYS A 734 13.82 -12.09 -24.79
N THR A 735 14.50 -13.24 -24.93
CA THR A 735 15.89 -13.29 -25.42
C THR A 735 15.94 -12.69 -26.82
N LYS A 736 16.77 -11.66 -27.03
CA LYS A 736 17.16 -11.19 -28.36
C LYS A 736 18.67 -11.23 -28.45
N GLU A 737 19.19 -11.35 -29.66
CA GLU A 737 20.61 -11.14 -29.93
C GLU A 737 20.93 -9.65 -29.71
N GLY A 738 21.50 -9.36 -28.54
CA GLY A 738 21.85 -8.02 -28.09
C GLY A 738 23.34 -7.95 -27.84
N ASP A 739 24.07 -7.42 -28.82
CA ASP A 739 25.52 -7.25 -28.80
C ASP A 739 25.93 -6.06 -27.90
N ILE A 740 25.71 -6.22 -26.60
CA ILE A 740 26.08 -5.23 -25.58
C ILE A 740 27.54 -5.49 -25.18
N TYR A 741 28.44 -4.73 -25.77
CA TYR A 741 29.86 -4.74 -25.43
C TYR A 741 30.18 -3.67 -24.39
N GLN A 742 30.88 -4.05 -23.32
CA GLN A 742 31.48 -3.09 -22.39
C GLN A 742 32.88 -2.71 -22.89
N ALA A 743 33.12 -1.43 -23.14
CA ALA A 743 34.42 -0.90 -23.58
C ALA A 743 34.90 0.23 -22.65
N ARG A 744 36.21 0.39 -22.53
CA ARG A 744 36.85 1.43 -21.72
C ARG A 744 37.28 2.59 -22.62
N MET A 745 36.88 3.83 -22.37
CA MET A 745 37.42 4.99 -23.10
C MET A 745 38.79 5.39 -22.54
N LYS A 746 39.75 5.68 -23.42
CA LYS A 746 41.06 6.24 -23.06
C LYS A 746 40.93 7.72 -22.73
N ASP A 747 41.66 8.21 -21.72
CA ASP A 747 41.62 9.63 -21.27
C ASP A 747 41.84 10.63 -22.43
N SER A 748 42.69 10.28 -23.41
CA SER A 748 42.93 11.10 -24.60
C SER A 748 41.73 11.21 -25.54
N LEU A 749 40.84 10.21 -25.58
CA LEU A 749 39.57 10.26 -26.31
C LEU A 749 38.59 11.18 -25.57
N VAL A 750 38.40 10.95 -24.26
CA VAL A 750 37.49 11.73 -23.41
C VAL A 750 37.86 13.22 -23.41
N THR A 751 39.15 13.54 -23.36
CA THR A 751 39.67 14.93 -23.42
C THR A 751 39.46 15.59 -24.79
N GLY A 752 39.30 14.80 -25.86
CA GLY A 752 39.05 15.29 -27.22
C GLY A 752 37.57 15.55 -27.54
N LEU A 753 36.65 15.11 -26.68
CA LEU A 753 35.21 15.22 -26.91
C LEU A 753 34.72 16.68 -26.84
N ARG A 754 33.88 17.07 -27.80
CA ARG A 754 33.22 18.37 -27.83
C ARG A 754 31.83 18.23 -27.21
N PHE A 755 31.70 18.65 -25.96
CA PHE A 755 30.42 18.62 -25.25
C PHE A 755 29.55 19.82 -25.60
N THR A 756 28.35 19.54 -26.10
CA THR A 756 27.24 20.48 -26.28
C THR A 756 26.23 20.27 -25.15
N LYS A 757 25.95 21.34 -24.39
CA LYS A 757 25.06 21.29 -23.23
C LYS A 757 23.59 21.42 -23.64
N ILE A 758 22.73 20.53 -23.16
CA ILE A 758 21.25 20.66 -23.21
C ILE A 758 20.70 20.62 -21.79
N ARG A 759 20.12 21.73 -21.32
CA ARG A 759 19.50 21.82 -19.99
C ARG A 759 20.51 21.40 -18.90
N GLU A 760 20.32 20.23 -18.30
CA GLU A 760 21.17 19.65 -17.25
C GLU A 760 22.18 18.61 -17.77
N TYR A 761 22.06 18.20 -19.04
CA TYR A 761 22.88 17.16 -19.67
C TYR A 761 23.94 17.75 -20.59
N GLU A 762 25.01 16.98 -20.83
CA GLU A 762 26.05 17.28 -21.81
C GLU A 762 26.18 16.11 -22.79
N LEU A 763 26.29 16.42 -24.08
CA LEU A 763 26.31 15.45 -25.17
C LEU A 763 27.52 15.70 -26.07
N ALA A 764 28.18 14.63 -26.51
CA ALA A 764 29.27 14.71 -27.47
C ALA A 764 29.12 13.62 -28.53
N TRP A 765 29.54 13.92 -29.76
CA TRP A 765 29.79 12.90 -30.77
C TRP A 765 31.12 12.20 -30.46
N VAL A 766 31.19 10.88 -30.66
CA VAL A 766 32.37 10.05 -30.33
C VAL A 766 32.70 9.15 -31.52
N ASP A 767 33.78 9.46 -32.22
CA ASP A 767 34.46 8.55 -33.14
C ASP A 767 35.69 7.98 -32.45
N ALA A 768 35.93 6.67 -32.54
CA ALA A 768 37.03 6.01 -31.85
C ALA A 768 37.48 4.73 -32.55
N ASP A 769 38.79 4.47 -32.51
CA ASP A 769 39.36 3.17 -32.88
C ASP A 769 39.24 2.21 -31.69
N ILE A 770 38.87 0.96 -31.97
CA ILE A 770 38.82 -0.11 -30.96
C ILE A 770 40.20 -0.79 -30.89
N LEU A 771 40.86 -0.68 -29.74
CA LEU A 771 42.08 -1.43 -29.43
C LEU A 771 41.71 -2.67 -28.62
N GLU A 772 42.27 -3.82 -28.99
CA GLU A 772 42.28 -4.99 -28.12
C GLU A 772 43.11 -4.72 -26.86
N ALA A 773 42.78 -5.39 -25.76
CA ALA A 773 43.50 -5.19 -24.50
C ALA A 773 44.96 -5.66 -24.63
N GLU A 774 45.91 -4.86 -24.13
CA GLU A 774 47.32 -5.26 -24.12
C GLU A 774 47.51 -6.43 -23.13
N GLU A 775 47.73 -7.65 -23.66
CA GLU A 775 48.17 -8.83 -22.89
C GLU A 775 49.61 -8.66 -22.34
N ASN A 776 49.87 -7.64 -21.51
CA ASN A 776 51.22 -7.40 -20.97
C ASN A 776 51.24 -6.78 -19.56
N ALA A 777 51.08 -7.63 -18.56
CA ALA A 777 51.85 -7.52 -17.32
C ALA A 777 52.24 -8.94 -16.85
N ASN A 778 53.55 -9.23 -16.76
CA ASN A 778 54.04 -10.49 -16.23
C ASN A 778 53.51 -10.72 -14.79
N PRO A 779 53.06 -11.95 -14.43
CA PRO A 779 52.69 -12.27 -13.07
C PRO A 779 53.93 -12.46 -12.19
N THR A 780 54.62 -11.37 -11.87
CA THR A 780 55.58 -11.37 -10.75
C THR A 780 54.80 -11.41 -9.45
N ASN A 781 54.81 -12.56 -8.77
CA ASN A 781 54.20 -12.78 -7.47
C ASN A 781 54.69 -11.76 -6.42
N GLY A 782 53.96 -10.66 -6.25
CA GLY A 782 54.14 -9.69 -5.18
C GLY A 782 53.30 -10.05 -3.96
N LEU A 783 53.88 -10.80 -3.02
CA LEU A 783 53.32 -10.95 -1.69
C LEU A 783 53.73 -9.74 -0.83
N GLU A 784 52.87 -8.73 -0.73
CA GLU A 784 52.99 -7.72 0.33
C GLU A 784 52.11 -8.09 1.52
N ALA A 785 52.74 -8.30 2.68
CA ALA A 785 52.05 -8.61 3.92
C ALA A 785 51.60 -7.32 4.62
N GLY A 786 50.28 -7.14 4.75
CA GLY A 786 49.72 -6.19 5.72
C GLY A 786 50.07 -6.61 7.16
N ALA A 787 50.24 -5.65 8.06
CA ALA A 787 50.69 -5.91 9.43
C ALA A 787 49.66 -6.63 10.32
N ASP A 788 48.41 -6.68 9.88
CA ASP A 788 47.28 -7.27 10.60
C ASP A 788 46.76 -8.48 9.79
N GLY A 789 46.82 -9.68 10.39
CA GLY A 789 46.80 -10.96 9.69
C GLY A 789 45.46 -11.45 9.12
N GLU A 790 44.67 -10.59 8.47
CA GLU A 790 43.52 -11.02 7.65
C GLU A 790 43.91 -11.12 6.16
N ALA A 791 43.79 -12.34 5.61
CA ALA A 791 44.03 -12.60 4.19
C ALA A 791 42.84 -12.13 3.34
N SER A 792 42.80 -10.84 3.01
CA SER A 792 41.83 -10.30 2.04
C SER A 792 42.23 -10.67 0.61
N LEU A 793 41.41 -11.49 -0.05
CA LEU A 793 41.53 -11.80 -1.47
C LEU A 793 41.14 -10.58 -2.31
N VAL A 794 42.11 -9.69 -2.55
CA VAL A 794 41.98 -8.63 -3.57
C VAL A 794 41.79 -9.32 -4.90
N THR A 795 40.55 -9.29 -5.41
CA THR A 795 40.24 -9.74 -6.75
C THR A 795 40.96 -8.82 -7.73
N ILE A 796 42.02 -9.32 -8.37
CA ILE A 796 42.54 -8.69 -9.59
C ILE A 796 41.37 -8.67 -10.58
N LEU A 797 40.90 -7.47 -10.89
CA LEU A 797 39.68 -7.27 -11.65
C LEU A 797 39.88 -7.80 -13.07
N ALA A 798 38.81 -8.34 -13.66
CA ALA A 798 38.68 -8.50 -15.10
C ALA A 798 38.55 -7.14 -15.84
N SER A 799 39.11 -6.06 -15.30
CA SER A 799 39.13 -4.74 -15.92
C SER A 799 40.03 -4.73 -17.14
N ASP A 800 41.16 -5.44 -17.08
CA ASP A 800 42.25 -5.32 -18.05
C ASP A 800 42.08 -6.23 -19.29
N ALA A 801 40.89 -6.83 -19.45
CA ALA A 801 40.50 -7.56 -20.65
C ALA A 801 39.37 -6.87 -21.45
N LEU A 802 38.97 -5.64 -21.07
CA LEU A 802 37.97 -4.87 -21.81
C LEU A 802 38.61 -4.15 -23.02
N PRO A 803 37.96 -4.13 -24.19
CA PRO A 803 38.43 -3.37 -25.34
C PRO A 803 38.51 -1.87 -25.02
N VAL A 804 39.54 -1.19 -25.54
CA VAL A 804 39.84 0.21 -25.23
C VAL A 804 39.53 1.09 -26.44
N LEU A 805 38.66 2.07 -26.27
CA LEU A 805 38.35 3.09 -27.28
C LEU A 805 39.41 4.19 -27.24
N ALA A 806 40.13 4.37 -28.35
CA ALA A 806 41.18 5.37 -28.52
C ALA A 806 40.79 6.42 -29.58
N PRO A 807 41.41 7.62 -29.58
CA PRO A 807 41.21 8.59 -30.66
C PRO A 807 41.51 7.96 -32.03
N PRO A 808 40.69 8.24 -33.06
CA PRO A 808 40.85 7.62 -34.36
C PRO A 808 42.19 7.99 -35.01
N SER A 809 42.88 6.97 -35.52
CA SER A 809 44.22 7.08 -36.12
C SER A 809 44.19 7.50 -37.59
N GLY A 810 43.04 7.40 -38.25
CA GLY A 810 42.78 7.85 -39.62
C GLY A 810 41.93 9.13 -39.72
N PRO A 811 41.74 9.67 -40.93
CA PRO A 811 40.83 10.78 -41.17
C PRO A 811 39.38 10.34 -40.90
N VAL A 812 38.72 11.04 -39.98
CA VAL A 812 37.30 10.83 -39.64
C VAL A 812 36.42 11.36 -40.77
N VAL A 813 35.34 10.65 -41.08
CA VAL A 813 34.33 11.09 -42.06
C VAL A 813 33.35 12.02 -41.35
N ASP A 814 33.04 13.18 -41.96
CA ASP A 814 32.02 14.09 -41.44
C ASP A 814 30.68 13.35 -41.26
N HIS A 815 30.19 13.28 -40.02
CA HIS A 815 28.90 12.68 -39.71
C HIS A 815 27.76 13.64 -40.13
N PRO A 816 26.55 13.11 -40.45
CA PRO A 816 25.39 13.97 -40.64
C PRO A 816 25.09 14.74 -39.35
N THR A 817 24.66 15.99 -39.48
CA THR A 817 24.26 16.82 -38.34
C THR A 817 23.07 16.21 -37.60
N VAL A 818 23.22 15.92 -36.31
CA VAL A 818 22.17 15.32 -35.48
C VAL A 818 21.58 16.38 -34.55
N PHE A 819 20.28 16.63 -34.70
CA PHE A 819 19.51 17.49 -33.81
C PHE A 819 18.97 16.64 -32.65
N VAL A 820 19.47 16.87 -31.45
CA VAL A 820 19.03 16.23 -30.20
C VAL A 820 18.19 17.21 -29.39
N ASN A 821 17.17 16.68 -28.68
CA ASN A 821 16.05 17.38 -28.01
C ASN A 821 14.84 17.66 -28.92
N GLU A 822 13.64 17.65 -28.32
CA GLU A 822 12.37 18.04 -28.93
C GLU A 822 11.81 19.28 -28.20
N PRO A 823 12.06 20.51 -28.67
CA PRO A 823 11.51 21.70 -28.02
C PRO A 823 9.99 21.72 -28.09
N LYS A 824 9.32 21.99 -26.97
CA LYS A 824 7.87 22.22 -26.93
C LYS A 824 7.55 23.64 -27.42
N LEU A 825 6.44 23.79 -28.14
CA LEU A 825 5.98 25.11 -28.59
C LEU A 825 5.58 26.03 -27.40
N SER A 826 5.13 25.46 -26.28
CA SER A 826 4.86 26.20 -25.02
C SER A 826 6.10 26.90 -24.51
N ASP A 827 7.19 26.15 -24.39
CA ASP A 827 8.49 26.61 -23.88
C ASP A 827 9.07 27.64 -24.86
N MET A 828 8.93 27.39 -26.18
CA MET A 828 9.32 28.31 -27.23
C MET A 828 8.57 29.65 -27.15
N LYS A 829 7.26 29.64 -26.91
CA LYS A 829 6.46 30.87 -26.72
C LYS A 829 6.99 31.69 -25.55
N GLN A 830 7.26 31.06 -24.40
CA GLN A 830 7.83 31.75 -23.23
C GLN A 830 9.21 32.33 -23.53
N LEU A 831 10.09 31.59 -24.22
CA LEU A 831 11.42 32.08 -24.61
C LEU A 831 11.36 33.28 -25.56
N LEU A 832 10.45 33.26 -26.54
CA LEU A 832 10.27 34.36 -27.50
C LEU A 832 9.72 35.62 -26.80
N LEU A 833 8.73 35.48 -25.92
CA LEU A 833 8.20 36.56 -25.10
C LEU A 833 9.28 37.16 -24.18
N ASN A 834 10.12 36.32 -23.57
CA ASN A 834 11.26 36.77 -22.74
C ASN A 834 12.35 37.49 -23.54
N GLN A 835 12.42 37.28 -24.86
CA GLN A 835 13.29 38.05 -25.78
C GLN A 835 12.58 39.30 -26.36
N GLY A 836 11.36 39.61 -25.92
CA GLY A 836 10.61 40.80 -26.34
C GLY A 836 9.89 40.69 -27.68
N LEU A 837 9.78 39.48 -28.25
CA LEU A 837 9.03 39.20 -29.48
C LEU A 837 7.56 38.87 -29.15
N GLN A 838 6.60 39.31 -29.97
CA GLN A 838 5.21 38.94 -29.77
C GLN A 838 4.97 37.53 -30.34
N ALA A 839 4.62 36.57 -29.49
CA ALA A 839 4.42 35.18 -29.87
C ALA A 839 3.05 34.64 -29.40
N GLU A 840 2.20 34.23 -30.33
CA GLU A 840 0.83 33.78 -30.08
C GLU A 840 0.50 32.45 -30.77
N PHE A 841 -0.43 31.68 -30.19
CA PHE A 841 -0.88 30.43 -30.80
C PHE A 841 -2.10 30.69 -31.69
N VAL A 842 -2.02 30.31 -32.96
CA VAL A 842 -3.10 30.37 -33.93
C VAL A 842 -3.26 29.00 -34.56
N SER A 843 -4.38 28.32 -34.29
CA SER A 843 -4.72 27.00 -34.84
C SER A 843 -3.61 25.94 -34.72
N GLY A 844 -2.97 25.86 -33.54
CA GLY A 844 -1.88 24.89 -33.27
C GLY A 844 -0.50 25.30 -33.80
N VAL A 845 -0.39 26.45 -34.47
CA VAL A 845 0.87 27.04 -34.96
C VAL A 845 1.28 28.21 -34.05
N LEU A 846 2.57 28.35 -33.74
CA LEU A 846 3.09 29.47 -32.99
C LEU A 846 3.53 30.59 -33.95
N VAL A 847 2.81 31.70 -33.97
CA VAL A 847 3.06 32.86 -34.84
C VAL A 847 3.85 33.91 -34.08
N VAL A 848 4.86 34.51 -34.71
CA VAL A 848 5.78 35.49 -34.13
C VAL A 848 5.81 36.77 -34.96
N ASP A 849 5.56 37.91 -34.32
CA ASP A 849 5.43 39.27 -34.90
C ASP A 849 4.59 39.32 -36.20
N ASN A 850 3.61 38.42 -36.36
CA ASN A 850 2.81 38.20 -37.58
C ASN A 850 3.63 37.98 -38.88
N CYS A 851 4.92 37.67 -38.79
CA CYS A 851 5.83 37.56 -39.93
C CYS A 851 6.50 36.17 -40.05
N VAL A 852 6.50 35.40 -38.96
CA VAL A 852 7.18 34.11 -38.84
C VAL A 852 6.24 33.12 -38.13
N SER A 853 6.26 31.86 -38.50
CA SER A 853 5.47 30.79 -37.87
C SER A 853 6.34 29.56 -37.60
N ILE A 854 6.14 28.96 -36.43
CA ILE A 854 6.73 27.69 -36.02
C ILE A 854 5.58 26.68 -35.91
N LYS A 855 5.59 25.66 -36.77
CA LYS A 855 4.60 24.57 -36.76
C LYS A 855 5.28 23.22 -36.54
N ARG A 856 4.59 22.32 -35.84
CA ARG A 856 4.97 20.91 -35.71
C ARG A 856 4.28 20.11 -36.80
N THR A 857 5.02 19.28 -37.54
CA THR A 857 4.45 18.33 -38.50
C THR A 857 3.80 17.15 -37.78
N GLU A 858 2.93 16.42 -38.47
CA GLU A 858 2.34 15.15 -37.98
C GLU A 858 3.43 14.11 -37.60
N THR A 859 4.59 14.17 -38.28
CA THR A 859 5.80 13.39 -37.97
C THR A 859 6.63 13.93 -36.80
N GLY A 860 6.11 14.90 -36.05
CA GLY A 860 6.71 15.45 -34.83
C GLY A 860 7.84 16.46 -35.03
N ARG A 861 8.26 16.76 -36.27
CA ARG A 861 9.36 17.71 -36.56
C ARG A 861 8.90 19.16 -36.47
N MET A 862 9.76 20.05 -36.00
CA MET A 862 9.53 21.49 -36.07
C MET A 862 9.92 22.04 -37.44
N THR A 863 9.08 22.92 -37.98
CA THR A 863 9.34 23.66 -39.21
C THR A 863 9.11 25.15 -38.98
N LEU A 864 10.02 25.96 -39.49
CA LEU A 864 10.00 27.42 -39.42
C LEU A 864 9.64 27.96 -40.80
N GLU A 865 8.54 28.68 -40.90
CA GLU A 865 8.07 29.32 -42.14
C GLU A 865 7.91 30.83 -41.90
N GLY A 866 8.01 31.65 -42.95
CA GLY A 866 7.86 33.09 -42.80
C GLY A 866 8.61 33.90 -43.85
N VAL A 867 8.45 35.22 -43.78
CA VAL A 867 9.17 36.15 -44.66
C VAL A 867 10.58 36.37 -44.13
N ILE A 868 11.58 36.28 -45.01
CA ILE A 868 12.98 36.55 -44.67
C ILE A 868 13.11 37.97 -44.14
N SER A 869 13.33 38.08 -42.84
CA SER A 869 13.27 39.31 -42.04
C SER A 869 14.26 39.22 -40.87
N PRO A 870 14.61 40.34 -40.21
CA PRO A 870 15.43 40.29 -39.00
C PRO A 870 14.82 39.36 -37.93
N THR A 871 13.48 39.44 -37.73
CA THR A 871 12.74 38.53 -36.84
C THR A 871 12.92 37.07 -37.23
N TYR A 872 12.84 36.70 -38.51
CA TYR A 872 13.07 35.32 -38.95
C TYR A 872 14.44 34.78 -38.52
N PHE A 873 15.50 35.59 -38.64
CA PHE A 873 16.85 35.16 -38.21
C PHE A 873 16.99 35.06 -36.70
N VAL A 874 16.37 35.95 -35.92
CA VAL A 874 16.36 35.89 -34.45
C VAL A 874 15.56 34.68 -33.96
N VAL A 875 14.35 34.46 -34.49
CA VAL A 875 13.51 33.29 -34.16
C VAL A 875 14.22 31.99 -34.52
N ARG A 876 14.89 31.94 -35.68
CA ARG A 876 15.72 30.79 -36.08
C ARG A 876 16.85 30.53 -35.08
N ASP A 877 17.58 31.56 -34.66
CA ASP A 877 18.68 31.41 -33.70
C ASP A 877 18.20 30.91 -32.33
N ILE A 878 17.08 31.47 -31.82
CA ILE A 878 16.43 31.01 -30.59
C ILE A 878 15.99 29.54 -30.70
N LEU A 879 15.37 29.16 -31.84
CA LEU A 879 14.96 27.79 -32.13
C LEU A 879 16.15 26.82 -32.18
N TYR A 880 17.24 27.19 -32.86
CA TYR A 880 18.44 26.38 -32.99
C TYR A 880 19.12 26.16 -31.63
N ARG A 881 19.15 27.18 -30.74
CA ARG A 881 19.64 27.07 -29.36
C ARG A 881 18.86 26.10 -28.47
N GLN A 882 17.67 25.65 -28.87
CA GLN A 882 16.91 24.63 -28.11
C GLN A 882 17.29 23.19 -28.46
N PHE A 883 18.04 22.98 -29.53
CA PHE A 883 18.62 21.67 -29.87
C PHE A 883 20.08 21.63 -29.41
N ALA A 884 20.60 20.46 -29.01
CA ALA A 884 22.01 20.23 -29.32
C ALA A 884 22.10 19.88 -30.79
N ILE A 885 23.04 20.52 -31.44
CA ILE A 885 23.44 20.20 -32.80
C ILE A 885 24.79 19.52 -32.61
N LEU A 886 24.78 18.20 -32.81
CA LEU A 886 25.99 17.39 -32.89
C LEU A 886 26.41 17.36 -34.35
#